data_AF-A0A7S2DNY3-F1
#
_entry.id   AF-A0A7S2DNY3-F1
#
_cell.length_a   1.000
_cell.length_b   1.000
_cell.length_c   1.000
_cell.angle_alpha   90.00
_cell.angle_beta   90.00
_cell.angle_gamma   90.00
#
_symmetry.space_group_name_H-M   'P 1'
#
loop_
_entity.id
_entity.type
_entity.pdbx_description
1 polymer ?
#
loop_
_entity_poly.entity_id
_entity_poly.type
_entity_poly.pdbx_seq_one_letter_code
_entity_poly.pdbx_strand_id
1 'polypeptide(L)'
;ARGAPSDLDTKLSFMATPPPPEPAAAPAADAPDEENGFGDSDVLMDSVTKDEWKTIEASLSHNKKIVAEMLKRACAQVRTKGDHLVDESNGKFLGDMLPEMDTFAVWCYKEHIRPKLKELLPIELEDEEEEESGKKGKGKSGGGGGKTPRGGGGGKGKGKGKDEINAKTKIKIDNVMRIMDGGSAKEKMGKSQVGGQAIGWLEAIEPGKNLVVDAPWELQLAKEMGTAAGLLGKKEKGVSKEDSEEARYRNVRNLADAIVIFETQYKIRYQTEVPPLQLLADARFVLDKLKAKTKFTVSKCLRKHPALLSSSQFKSRHAAKFLQPYGTQLDLFKSIVTPGPRLVLLRSPPDTGKTSIAPTLPELFPDQRIVFCCLARRVNLEVAQSLYNMGIPFAWCHNKQITCSWLCGLRGASTSTSIAQMEEKLRLGVERLNETTGGLASGRVRKRHVQVIRPPRMFVTDVASCAWMTEQMDRDKTVLMIDEPTMGADQGNGEALPPNSLTGYMTQAMLAAPYKTIWSSATLPPGNALPTFINSFKSRFGCPEGVDELVSMQLNVGVLLVRPNGQVALPHAMCYKGDDATGASEALDEFVARLKQEPLLLKAYTAQAIVSMEDRFSAADVKPLVEASSMDVPDIDENFKDLSKLSHSSLRHYAIHILEKLAETKDDKLISLACKPASSSSEALFPPFDASKLLLQNAHKFPGMTLTVSADPKQQISTTAEALVKEMPSLKKMTKELEAAEAALQKRLDGIRKEAEKVKGGEDRVEEIMAAKLRDMGLSDAGTTLKIPEHCVVNSRAHMRKYAGAEVAEEFEGSPFIRNPPGQADFKKVATLPVDETWSALLLSGVAAHMPHDIGLNPAGDTSYTNYVADQMENGKLAVCGVTKDFTYGANVPCTSVLVDRDFLQKHSANTLRQFIGRVARTGLANLGVAQFEDDDFLPKMCGKNDNQEALCMEATAINIQKMIADGAEIGSL
;
A
#
# COMPACT_ATOMS: atom_id res chain seq x y z
N ALA A 1 31.11 32.82 -55.02
CA ALA A 1 32.47 32.97 -55.56
C ALA A 1 33.27 33.87 -54.62
N ARG A 2 34.39 33.33 -54.11
CA ARG A 2 35.56 33.94 -53.42
C ARG A 2 35.45 35.34 -52.77
N GLY A 3 35.81 35.40 -51.48
CA GLY A 3 36.92 36.24 -51.01
C GLY A 3 36.58 37.48 -50.18
N ALA A 4 37.06 37.47 -48.92
CA ALA A 4 37.24 38.56 -47.94
C ALA A 4 38.14 39.74 -48.48
N PRO A 5 38.56 40.82 -47.74
CA PRO A 5 38.75 40.94 -46.28
C PRO A 5 38.64 42.34 -45.58
N SER A 6 38.91 42.31 -44.26
CA SER A 6 39.72 43.23 -43.40
C SER A 6 39.23 44.60 -42.88
N ASP A 7 39.37 44.73 -41.55
CA ASP A 7 39.47 45.91 -40.67
C ASP A 7 40.56 46.93 -41.04
N LEU A 8 40.44 48.17 -40.54
CA LEU A 8 41.52 48.88 -39.84
C LEU A 8 41.09 50.21 -39.14
N ASP A 9 41.53 50.31 -37.90
CA ASP A 9 41.50 51.39 -36.90
C ASP A 9 42.31 52.67 -37.22
N THR A 10 41.96 53.81 -36.58
CA THR A 10 42.84 54.87 -35.97
C THR A 10 41.97 56.07 -35.49
N LYS A 11 41.85 56.51 -34.22
CA LYS A 11 42.73 57.08 -33.15
C LYS A 11 42.69 58.62 -32.98
N LEU A 12 42.45 59.05 -31.71
CA LEU A 12 42.89 60.27 -30.95
C LEU A 12 42.27 61.64 -31.32
N SER A 13 41.69 62.53 -30.48
CA SER A 13 41.68 62.96 -29.05
C SER A 13 42.27 64.36 -28.87
N PHE A 14 41.54 65.29 -28.23
CA PHE A 14 42.10 66.48 -27.53
C PHE A 14 41.22 66.86 -26.32
N MET A 15 41.86 67.16 -25.19
CA MET A 15 41.32 67.53 -23.86
C MET A 15 41.66 68.99 -23.48
N ALA A 16 40.82 69.63 -22.65
CA ALA A 16 41.15 70.55 -21.52
C ALA A 16 39.83 71.13 -20.88
N THR A 17 39.26 70.66 -19.74
CA THR A 17 39.51 70.90 -18.26
C THR A 17 38.72 72.11 -17.63
N PRO A 18 38.46 72.22 -16.30
CA PRO A 18 37.63 71.42 -15.35
C PRO A 18 36.76 72.33 -14.36
N PRO A 19 36.41 71.99 -13.08
CA PRO A 19 35.05 71.64 -12.54
C PRO A 19 34.54 72.64 -11.43
N PRO A 20 33.43 72.46 -10.63
CA PRO A 20 33.16 71.41 -9.60
C PRO A 20 31.63 71.09 -9.38
N PRO A 21 31.15 70.54 -8.23
CA PRO A 21 31.13 69.13 -7.81
C PRO A 21 29.70 68.53 -7.61
N GLU A 22 29.69 67.23 -7.28
CA GLU A 22 28.61 66.21 -7.27
C GLU A 22 27.31 66.49 -6.51
N PRO A 23 26.23 65.79 -6.90
CA PRO A 23 25.39 65.10 -5.93
C PRO A 23 25.20 63.59 -6.24
N ALA A 24 24.95 62.86 -5.15
CA ALA A 24 24.93 61.41 -5.01
C ALA A 24 23.99 60.63 -5.96
N ALA A 25 24.42 59.41 -6.29
CA ALA A 25 23.75 58.48 -7.19
C ALA A 25 22.51 57.79 -6.56
N ALA A 26 21.48 57.60 -7.40
CA ALA A 26 20.31 56.73 -7.20
C ALA A 26 20.34 55.59 -8.24
N PRO A 27 19.69 54.44 -7.97
CA PRO A 27 20.03 53.14 -8.57
C PRO A 27 19.38 52.91 -9.95
N ALA A 28 20.05 52.13 -10.78
CA ALA A 28 19.56 51.68 -12.08
C ALA A 28 18.71 50.40 -11.95
N ALA A 29 17.70 50.30 -12.79
CA ALA A 29 16.67 49.26 -12.81
C ALA A 29 17.17 47.93 -13.38
N ASP A 30 16.79 46.83 -12.73
CA ASP A 30 17.04 45.45 -13.15
C ASP A 30 15.99 44.96 -14.16
N ALA A 31 16.47 44.17 -15.12
CA ALA A 31 15.68 43.37 -16.06
C ALA A 31 15.07 42.15 -15.35
N PRO A 32 13.94 41.59 -15.83
CA PRO A 32 13.31 40.45 -15.18
C PRO A 32 14.14 39.17 -15.39
N ASP A 33 14.63 38.61 -14.28
CA ASP A 33 15.30 37.32 -14.23
C ASP A 33 14.36 36.19 -14.70
N GLU A 34 14.83 35.40 -15.66
CA GLU A 34 14.29 34.06 -15.94
C GLU A 34 14.58 33.18 -14.71
N GLU A 35 13.52 32.79 -14.00
CA GLU A 35 13.59 31.83 -12.89
C GLU A 35 14.12 30.48 -13.38
N ASN A 36 15.43 30.28 -13.26
CA ASN A 36 16.03 28.95 -13.18
C ASN A 36 15.50 28.27 -11.91
N GLY A 37 14.43 27.49 -12.07
CA GLY A 37 13.94 26.59 -11.03
C GLY A 37 15.06 25.61 -10.64
N PHE A 38 15.43 25.62 -9.36
CA PHE A 38 16.67 25.09 -8.77
C PHE A 38 17.88 26.01 -8.90
N GLY A 39 17.76 27.20 -8.31
CA GLY A 39 18.92 28.01 -7.93
C GLY A 39 19.81 27.25 -6.93
N ASP A 40 21.11 27.45 -7.10
CA ASP A 40 22.28 26.90 -6.39
C ASP A 40 22.32 27.16 -4.85
N SER A 41 21.18 27.30 -4.17
CA SER A 41 21.11 27.51 -2.74
C SER A 41 20.98 26.18 -1.98
N ASP A 42 22.09 25.67 -1.46
CA ASP A 42 22.24 25.13 -0.10
C ASP A 42 20.98 24.47 0.56
N VAL A 43 20.44 23.39 -0.03
CA VAL A 43 19.50 22.47 0.65
C VAL A 43 20.17 21.11 0.94
N LEU A 44 21.47 21.13 1.25
CA LEU A 44 22.15 20.02 1.90
C LEU A 44 21.94 20.12 3.41
N MET A 45 20.72 19.84 3.86
CA MET A 45 20.40 19.76 5.29
C MET A 45 21.34 18.77 5.99
N ASP A 46 21.97 19.24 7.06
CA ASP A 46 22.89 18.56 7.97
C ASP A 46 22.43 17.15 8.41
N SER A 47 23.39 16.42 8.99
CA SER A 47 23.23 15.16 9.73
C SER A 47 21.83 14.95 10.35
N VAL A 48 21.34 13.71 10.37
CA VAL A 48 20.04 13.31 10.97
C VAL A 48 19.77 14.08 12.27
N THR A 49 18.67 14.81 12.30
CA THR A 49 18.29 15.62 13.45
C THR A 49 17.95 14.72 14.65
N LYS A 50 17.98 15.29 15.86
CA LYS A 50 17.61 14.54 17.07
C LYS A 50 16.19 13.99 17.01
N ASP A 51 15.26 14.72 16.38
CA ASP A 51 13.87 14.29 16.28
C ASP A 51 13.70 13.20 15.23
N GLU A 52 14.43 13.24 14.11
CA GLU A 52 14.47 12.14 13.15
C GLU A 52 15.04 10.86 13.76
N TRP A 53 16.09 10.95 14.60
CA TRP A 53 16.57 9.80 15.36
C TRP A 53 15.51 9.22 16.28
N LYS A 54 14.74 10.08 16.99
CA LYS A 54 13.59 9.59 17.80
C LYS A 54 12.54 8.89 16.92
N THR A 55 12.29 9.39 15.71
CA THR A 55 11.37 8.74 14.76
C THR A 55 11.89 7.37 14.33
N ILE A 56 13.17 7.25 13.98
CA ILE A 56 13.83 5.98 13.64
C ILE A 56 13.77 4.99 14.80
N GLU A 57 13.97 5.46 16.04
CA GLU A 57 13.97 4.63 17.24
C GLU A 57 12.56 4.26 17.73
N ALA A 58 11.53 4.90 17.19
CA ALA A 58 10.15 4.61 17.54
C ALA A 58 9.76 3.18 17.13
N SER A 59 8.90 2.56 17.94
CA SER A 59 8.36 1.24 17.64
C SER A 59 7.52 1.27 16.37
N LEU A 60 7.75 0.30 15.48
CA LEU A 60 6.87 0.04 14.35
C LEU A 60 5.43 -0.26 14.83
N SER A 61 4.45 0.11 14.02
CA SER A 61 3.05 -0.31 14.22
C SER A 61 2.92 -1.84 14.14
N HIS A 62 1.85 -2.39 14.71
CA HIS A 62 1.60 -3.83 14.72
C HIS A 62 1.66 -4.44 13.30
N ASN A 63 1.02 -3.81 12.32
CA ASN A 63 1.03 -4.27 10.93
C ASN A 63 2.43 -4.23 10.32
N LYS A 64 3.19 -3.13 10.50
CA LYS A 64 4.57 -3.02 9.98
C LYS A 64 5.48 -4.07 10.61
N LYS A 65 5.32 -4.38 11.90
CA LYS A 65 6.05 -5.47 12.59
C LYS A 65 5.74 -6.84 11.98
N ILE A 66 4.46 -7.14 11.72
CA ILE A 66 4.05 -8.40 11.08
C ILE A 66 4.65 -8.52 9.67
N VAL A 67 4.61 -7.45 8.87
CA VAL A 67 5.20 -7.43 7.51
C VAL A 67 6.70 -7.71 7.57
N ALA A 68 7.43 -7.05 8.47
CA ALA A 68 8.87 -7.23 8.61
C ALA A 68 9.25 -8.68 9.00
N GLU A 69 8.53 -9.27 9.96
CA GLU A 69 8.74 -10.67 10.37
C GLU A 69 8.38 -11.66 9.25
N MET A 70 7.28 -11.42 8.53
CA MET A 70 6.89 -12.23 7.36
C MET A 70 7.99 -12.23 6.30
N LEU A 71 8.48 -11.07 5.89
CA LEU A 71 9.53 -10.98 4.86
C LEU A 71 10.85 -11.60 5.33
N LYS A 72 11.19 -11.43 6.61
CA LYS A 72 12.36 -12.07 7.21
C LYS A 72 12.30 -13.59 7.12
N ARG A 73 11.14 -14.19 7.44
CA ARG A 73 10.90 -15.64 7.28
C ARG A 73 11.03 -16.06 5.82
N ALA A 74 10.41 -15.31 4.91
CA ALA A 74 10.44 -15.61 3.49
C ALA A 74 11.87 -15.62 2.93
N CYS A 75 12.69 -14.63 3.29
CA CYS A 75 14.10 -14.56 2.91
C CYS A 75 14.90 -15.76 3.44
N ALA A 76 14.68 -16.14 4.71
CA ALA A 76 15.35 -17.28 5.31
C ALA A 76 15.01 -18.60 4.58
N GLN A 77 13.76 -18.76 4.15
CA GLN A 77 13.35 -19.94 3.37
C GLN A 77 13.98 -19.96 1.98
N VAL A 78 13.89 -18.87 1.21
CA VAL A 78 14.49 -18.80 -0.14
C VAL A 78 15.99 -19.07 -0.07
N ARG A 79 16.68 -18.50 0.92
CA ARG A 79 18.12 -18.73 1.13
C ARG A 79 18.46 -20.19 1.46
N THR A 80 17.65 -20.88 2.25
CA THR A 80 17.96 -22.24 2.73
C THR A 80 17.46 -23.34 1.79
N LYS A 81 16.34 -23.12 1.13
CA LYS A 81 15.64 -24.13 0.31
C LYS A 81 15.66 -23.83 -1.20
N GLY A 82 16.09 -22.63 -1.60
CA GLY A 82 15.99 -22.16 -2.99
C GLY A 82 14.58 -21.75 -3.42
N ASP A 83 13.57 -21.98 -2.57
CA ASP A 83 12.18 -21.61 -2.82
C ASP A 83 11.47 -21.20 -1.52
N HIS A 84 10.38 -20.46 -1.68
CA HIS A 84 9.51 -20.07 -0.59
C HIS A 84 8.43 -21.12 -0.38
N LEU A 85 8.33 -21.68 0.83
CA LEU A 85 7.23 -22.54 1.23
C LEU A 85 6.28 -21.70 2.10
N VAL A 86 5.09 -21.44 1.58
CA VAL A 86 4.06 -20.65 2.27
C VAL A 86 3.85 -21.18 3.70
N ASP A 87 3.78 -20.26 4.66
CA ASP A 87 3.66 -20.56 6.09
C ASP A 87 2.39 -21.39 6.39
N GLU A 88 2.56 -22.64 6.81
CA GLU A 88 1.48 -23.55 7.22
C GLU A 88 0.84 -23.14 8.57
N SER A 89 1.36 -22.12 9.27
CA SER A 89 0.98 -21.87 10.66
C SER A 89 -0.35 -21.15 10.90
N ASN A 90 -1.03 -20.66 9.86
CA ASN A 90 -2.07 -19.63 10.05
C ASN A 90 -3.52 -20.15 10.04
N GLY A 91 -3.73 -21.45 9.89
CA GLY A 91 -4.99 -22.15 10.13
C GLY A 91 -4.79 -23.65 9.92
N LYS A 92 -5.30 -24.49 10.82
CA LYS A 92 -5.15 -25.96 10.73
C LYS A 92 -6.30 -26.55 9.92
N PHE A 93 -6.06 -27.57 9.11
CA PHE A 93 -7.15 -28.43 8.66
C PHE A 93 -7.57 -29.36 9.80
N LEU A 94 -8.81 -29.85 9.80
CA LEU A 94 -9.26 -30.81 10.81
C LEU A 94 -8.37 -32.07 10.83
N GLY A 95 -7.84 -32.47 9.67
CA GLY A 95 -6.86 -33.55 9.54
C GLY A 95 -5.55 -33.30 10.30
N ASP A 96 -5.12 -32.05 10.49
CA ASP A 96 -3.89 -31.73 11.24
C ASP A 96 -4.06 -31.96 12.76
N MET A 97 -5.30 -32.08 13.25
CA MET A 97 -5.57 -32.42 14.65
C MET A 97 -5.34 -33.91 14.93
N LEU A 98 -5.39 -34.77 13.89
CA LEU A 98 -5.29 -36.22 14.00
C LEU A 98 -4.55 -36.81 12.77
N PRO A 99 -3.22 -37.02 12.86
CA PRO A 99 -2.35 -37.30 11.72
C PRO A 99 -2.47 -38.69 11.06
N GLU A 100 -3.49 -39.50 11.37
CA GLU A 100 -3.52 -40.94 11.02
C GLU A 100 -4.76 -41.39 10.23
N MET A 101 -5.47 -40.50 9.53
CA MET A 101 -6.65 -40.88 8.73
C MET A 101 -6.76 -40.07 7.44
N ASP A 102 -6.47 -40.72 6.30
CA ASP A 102 -6.59 -40.15 4.95
C ASP A 102 -8.01 -39.69 4.61
N THR A 103 -9.02 -40.16 5.36
CA THR A 103 -10.45 -39.82 5.19
C THR A 103 -11.05 -39.03 6.36
N PHE A 104 -10.23 -38.56 7.33
CA PHE A 104 -10.75 -37.90 8.53
C PHE A 104 -11.58 -36.66 8.24
N ALA A 105 -11.15 -35.83 7.28
CA ALA A 105 -11.89 -34.63 6.89
C ALA A 105 -13.28 -34.97 6.32
N VAL A 106 -13.36 -36.02 5.49
CA VAL A 106 -14.62 -36.52 4.92
C VAL A 106 -15.54 -37.08 6.01
N TRP A 107 -14.99 -37.92 6.88
CA TRP A 107 -15.73 -38.49 8.01
C TRP A 107 -16.23 -37.40 8.98
N CYS A 108 -15.37 -36.46 9.35
CA CYS A 108 -15.69 -35.35 10.24
C CYS A 108 -16.77 -34.44 9.64
N TYR A 109 -16.70 -34.21 8.32
CA TYR A 109 -17.78 -33.52 7.61
C TYR A 109 -19.09 -34.28 7.73
N LYS A 110 -19.12 -35.57 7.38
CA LYS A 110 -20.33 -36.41 7.39
C LYS A 110 -20.99 -36.54 8.76
N GLU A 111 -20.21 -36.84 9.79
CA GLU A 111 -20.75 -37.20 11.11
C GLU A 111 -21.05 -36.00 12.00
N HIS A 112 -20.38 -34.86 11.79
CA HIS A 112 -20.46 -33.74 12.75
C HIS A 112 -20.81 -32.40 12.13
N ILE A 113 -20.28 -32.07 10.96
CA ILE A 113 -20.54 -30.77 10.32
C ILE A 113 -21.87 -30.83 9.56
N ARG A 114 -22.03 -31.81 8.66
CA ARG A 114 -23.18 -31.99 7.78
C ARG A 114 -24.50 -32.15 8.53
N PRO A 115 -24.62 -32.89 9.65
CA PRO A 115 -25.88 -33.00 10.39
C PRO A 115 -26.30 -31.67 11.01
N LYS A 116 -25.35 -30.91 11.57
CA LYS A 116 -25.60 -29.57 12.10
C LYS A 116 -25.96 -28.58 11.00
N LEU A 117 -25.32 -28.70 9.84
CA LEU A 117 -25.75 -27.98 8.65
C LEU A 117 -27.17 -28.38 8.27
N LYS A 118 -27.51 -29.66 8.10
CA LYS A 118 -28.90 -30.08 7.79
C LYS A 118 -29.93 -29.57 8.82
N GLU A 119 -29.57 -29.43 10.09
CA GLU A 119 -30.43 -28.81 11.12
C GLU A 119 -30.60 -27.29 10.92
N LEU A 120 -29.51 -26.59 10.58
CA LEU A 120 -29.48 -25.14 10.38
C LEU A 120 -29.99 -24.69 9.00
N LEU A 121 -30.00 -25.59 8.00
CA LEU A 121 -30.29 -25.32 6.60
C LEU A 121 -31.63 -25.96 6.19
N PRO A 122 -32.65 -25.19 5.76
CA PRO A 122 -33.84 -25.74 5.11
C PRO A 122 -33.57 -26.03 3.62
N ILE A 123 -32.51 -26.77 3.34
CA ILE A 123 -32.04 -27.10 2.00
C ILE A 123 -31.53 -28.54 2.01
N GLU A 124 -32.00 -29.36 1.07
CA GLU A 124 -31.47 -30.70 0.86
C GLU A 124 -30.07 -30.61 0.26
N LEU A 125 -29.06 -31.01 1.04
CA LEU A 125 -27.67 -31.18 0.58
C LEU A 125 -27.52 -32.54 -0.12
N GLU A 126 -26.76 -32.61 -1.22
CA GLU A 126 -26.58 -33.82 -2.02
C GLU A 126 -26.02 -34.97 -1.16
N ASP A 127 -26.58 -36.17 -1.30
CA ASP A 127 -26.10 -37.38 -0.62
C ASP A 127 -24.99 -38.06 -1.44
N GLU A 128 -23.98 -38.62 -0.76
CA GLU A 128 -22.92 -39.36 -1.45
C GLU A 128 -23.48 -40.66 -2.03
N GLU A 129 -23.53 -40.79 -3.35
CA GLU A 129 -23.71 -42.09 -4.00
C GLU A 129 -22.38 -42.85 -3.91
N GLU A 130 -22.34 -43.89 -3.08
CA GLU A 130 -21.23 -44.85 -3.05
C GLU A 130 -21.17 -45.59 -4.39
N GLU A 131 -20.12 -45.37 -5.19
CA GLU A 131 -19.75 -46.26 -6.28
C GLU A 131 -19.29 -47.62 -5.71
N GLU A 132 -20.23 -48.52 -5.42
CA GLU A 132 -19.97 -49.96 -5.36
C GLU A 132 -20.91 -50.71 -6.31
N SER A 133 -20.43 -50.93 -7.53
CA SER A 133 -21.00 -51.92 -8.44
C SER A 133 -20.24 -53.25 -8.29
N GLY A 134 -20.93 -54.33 -7.89
CA GLY A 134 -20.39 -55.68 -8.15
C GLY A 134 -20.81 -56.88 -7.30
N LYS A 135 -22.01 -57.41 -7.56
CA LYS A 135 -22.37 -58.85 -7.60
C LYS A 135 -22.28 -59.75 -6.34
N LYS A 136 -23.51 -60.11 -5.89
CA LYS A 136 -24.07 -61.47 -5.66
C LYS A 136 -23.18 -62.59 -5.07
N GLY A 137 -23.60 -63.12 -3.91
CA GLY A 137 -23.32 -64.50 -3.49
C GLY A 137 -24.10 -64.94 -2.24
N LYS A 138 -24.97 -65.94 -2.39
CA LYS A 138 -25.82 -66.57 -1.35
C LYS A 138 -25.03 -67.45 -0.36
N GLY A 139 -25.58 -67.63 0.86
CA GLY A 139 -25.41 -68.84 1.70
C GLY A 139 -25.14 -68.52 3.19
N LYS A 140 -26.12 -68.55 4.11
CA LYS A 140 -26.72 -69.66 4.90
C LYS A 140 -25.79 -70.32 5.95
N SER A 141 -26.30 -70.36 7.20
CA SER A 141 -25.97 -71.22 8.38
C SER A 141 -24.55 -71.10 8.97
N GLY A 142 -24.28 -71.19 10.28
CA GLY A 142 -25.07 -71.53 11.46
C GLY A 142 -24.09 -71.94 12.59
N GLY A 143 -24.48 -71.71 13.84
CA GLY A 143 -24.15 -72.53 15.03
C GLY A 143 -22.68 -72.78 15.45
N GLY A 144 -22.33 -72.22 16.62
CA GLY A 144 -21.98 -73.04 17.79
C GLY A 144 -20.53 -73.52 17.99
N GLY A 145 -19.92 -73.02 19.07
CA GLY A 145 -19.36 -73.89 20.12
C GLY A 145 -17.90 -74.36 20.02
N GLY A 146 -17.06 -73.78 20.89
CA GLY A 146 -16.33 -74.59 21.87
C GLY A 146 -14.87 -75.04 21.60
N LYS A 147 -13.99 -74.57 22.49
CA LYS A 147 -12.80 -75.22 23.07
C LYS A 147 -11.51 -75.37 22.25
N THR A 148 -10.51 -74.62 22.72
CA THR A 148 -9.05 -74.89 22.83
C THR A 148 -8.69 -76.37 23.13
N PRO A 149 -7.52 -76.91 22.70
CA PRO A 149 -6.23 -76.49 23.28
C PRO A 149 -4.96 -76.50 22.39
N ARG A 150 -4.01 -75.69 22.85
CA ARG A 150 -2.53 -75.73 22.77
C ARG A 150 -1.86 -76.77 21.85
N GLY A 151 -0.86 -76.30 21.09
CA GLY A 151 0.32 -77.11 20.77
C GLY A 151 1.17 -76.58 19.61
N GLY A 152 2.25 -75.88 19.96
CA GLY A 152 3.57 -75.73 19.31
C GLY A 152 3.80 -76.00 17.82
N GLY A 153 4.64 -75.14 17.22
CA GLY A 153 5.48 -75.49 16.07
C GLY A 153 5.56 -74.37 15.04
N GLY A 154 6.71 -73.68 14.99
CA GLY A 154 6.95 -72.55 14.10
C GLY A 154 7.08 -72.92 12.62
N GLY A 155 6.78 -71.92 11.78
CA GLY A 155 7.06 -71.93 10.35
C GLY A 155 6.65 -70.59 9.74
N LYS A 156 7.63 -69.74 9.39
CA LYS A 156 7.43 -68.41 8.78
C LYS A 156 6.73 -68.51 7.43
N GLY A 157 5.67 -67.71 7.23
CA GLY A 157 5.09 -67.38 5.92
C GLY A 157 4.42 -66.01 6.00
N LYS A 158 4.88 -65.05 5.18
CA LYS A 158 4.41 -63.66 5.10
C LYS A 158 2.90 -63.58 4.79
N GLY A 159 2.17 -62.75 5.54
CA GLY A 159 0.80 -62.31 5.24
C GLY A 159 0.49 -60.99 5.95
N LYS A 160 0.01 -60.00 5.19
CA LYS A 160 -0.27 -58.60 5.55
C LYS A 160 -0.97 -58.42 6.91
N GLY A 161 -0.34 -57.69 7.83
CA GLY A 161 -1.00 -57.10 9.00
C GLY A 161 -1.54 -55.72 8.64
N LYS A 162 -2.83 -55.48 8.94
CA LYS A 162 -3.40 -54.14 9.04
C LYS A 162 -2.68 -53.38 10.14
N ASP A 163 -2.22 -52.17 9.86
CA ASP A 163 -1.63 -51.28 10.86
C ASP A 163 -2.68 -50.94 11.92
N GLU A 164 -2.52 -51.48 13.12
CA GLU A 164 -3.24 -51.00 14.31
C GLU A 164 -2.64 -49.65 14.73
N ILE A 165 -3.48 -48.62 14.64
CA ILE A 165 -3.24 -47.25 15.12
C ILE A 165 -2.64 -47.30 16.54
N ASN A 166 -1.56 -46.55 16.76
CA ASN A 166 -0.88 -46.45 18.05
C ASN A 166 -1.89 -46.05 19.14
N ALA A 167 -1.86 -46.70 20.30
CA ALA A 167 -2.77 -46.44 21.42
C ALA A 167 -2.80 -44.95 21.85
N LYS A 168 -1.67 -44.22 21.74
CA LYS A 168 -1.64 -42.77 21.98
C LYS A 168 -2.43 -41.98 20.94
N THR A 169 -2.43 -42.42 19.70
CA THR A 169 -3.20 -41.82 18.61
C THR A 169 -4.68 -42.15 18.78
N LYS A 170 -5.02 -43.39 19.11
CA LYS A 170 -6.40 -43.81 19.43
C LYS A 170 -7.02 -42.97 20.55
N ILE A 171 -6.26 -42.69 21.61
CA ILE A 171 -6.70 -41.81 22.72
C ILE A 171 -6.87 -40.35 22.29
N LYS A 172 -6.06 -39.84 21.36
CA LYS A 172 -6.24 -38.49 20.81
C LYS A 172 -7.49 -38.43 19.94
N ILE A 173 -7.71 -39.44 19.11
CA ILE A 173 -8.92 -39.61 18.31
C ILE A 173 -10.13 -39.64 19.25
N ASP A 174 -10.20 -40.59 20.19
CA ASP A 174 -11.32 -40.74 21.13
C ASP A 174 -11.62 -39.46 21.93
N ASN A 175 -10.60 -38.65 22.27
CA ASN A 175 -10.82 -37.37 22.91
C ASN A 175 -11.44 -36.35 21.95
N VAL A 176 -10.92 -36.21 20.73
CA VAL A 176 -11.52 -35.33 19.71
C VAL A 176 -12.95 -35.77 19.40
N MET A 177 -13.22 -37.07 19.22
CA MET A 177 -14.57 -37.63 19.01
C MET A 177 -15.51 -37.24 20.16
N ARG A 178 -15.10 -37.47 21.41
CA ARG A 178 -15.91 -37.12 22.60
C ARG A 178 -16.16 -35.61 22.71
N ILE A 179 -15.19 -34.79 22.31
CA ILE A 179 -15.30 -33.32 22.31
C ILE A 179 -16.28 -32.88 21.20
N MET A 180 -16.25 -33.48 20.02
CA MET A 180 -17.19 -33.19 18.93
C MET A 180 -18.63 -33.59 19.26
N ASP A 181 -18.81 -34.64 20.07
CA ASP A 181 -20.09 -35.10 20.60
C ASP A 181 -20.60 -34.30 21.82
N GLY A 182 -19.94 -33.19 22.19
CA GLY A 182 -20.36 -32.33 23.31
C GLY A 182 -20.00 -32.85 24.71
N GLY A 183 -19.16 -33.89 24.82
CA GLY A 183 -18.72 -34.44 26.10
C GLY A 183 -17.53 -33.68 26.70
N SER A 184 -17.62 -33.31 27.98
CA SER A 184 -16.53 -32.64 28.71
C SER A 184 -15.25 -33.48 28.79
N ALA A 185 -14.10 -32.81 28.79
CA ALA A 185 -12.81 -33.47 28.99
C ALA A 185 -12.74 -34.06 30.40
N LYS A 186 -12.53 -35.39 30.55
CA LYS A 186 -12.36 -36.02 31.86
C LYS A 186 -11.28 -35.26 32.66
N GLU A 187 -11.69 -34.68 33.78
CA GLU A 187 -10.83 -34.06 34.77
C GLU A 187 -9.79 -35.06 35.25
N LYS A 188 -8.53 -34.85 34.83
CA LYS A 188 -7.28 -35.13 35.53
C LYS A 188 -6.14 -35.16 34.52
N MET A 189 -5.78 -34.01 33.98
CA MET A 189 -4.43 -33.68 33.55
C MET A 189 -4.35 -32.17 33.34
N GLY A 190 -3.29 -31.54 33.88
CA GLY A 190 -3.12 -30.09 33.91
C GLY A 190 -3.21 -29.45 32.53
N LYS A 191 -3.88 -28.28 32.49
CA LYS A 191 -3.96 -27.29 31.42
C LYS A 191 -3.25 -27.67 30.11
N SER A 192 -4.00 -28.31 29.21
CA SER A 192 -3.75 -28.29 27.76
C SER A 192 -5.08 -28.12 27.04
N GLN A 193 -5.07 -27.19 26.10
CA GLN A 193 -6.16 -26.29 25.71
C GLN A 193 -6.61 -26.63 24.29
N VAL A 194 -7.30 -27.77 24.11
CA VAL A 194 -7.82 -28.20 22.78
C VAL A 194 -9.30 -28.58 22.87
N GLY A 195 -9.74 -29.21 23.97
CA GLY A 195 -11.12 -29.69 24.11
C GLY A 195 -12.18 -28.63 24.34
N GLY A 196 -11.88 -27.58 25.11
CA GLY A 196 -12.83 -26.46 25.27
C GLY A 196 -12.98 -25.62 23.99
N GLN A 197 -11.99 -25.65 23.10
CA GLN A 197 -12.02 -24.87 21.86
C GLN A 197 -12.91 -25.52 20.79
N ALA A 198 -12.86 -26.84 20.61
CA ALA A 198 -13.66 -27.51 19.58
C ALA A 198 -15.17 -27.58 19.90
N ILE A 199 -15.59 -27.71 21.17
CA ILE A 199 -17.00 -27.57 21.58
C ILE A 199 -17.48 -26.13 21.31
N GLY A 200 -16.68 -25.13 21.70
CA GLY A 200 -16.99 -23.72 21.43
C GLY A 200 -17.01 -23.38 19.93
N TRP A 201 -16.24 -24.06 19.08
CA TRP A 201 -16.26 -23.86 17.63
C TRP A 201 -17.50 -24.45 16.97
N LEU A 202 -17.94 -25.62 17.41
CA LEU A 202 -19.16 -26.26 16.91
C LEU A 202 -20.44 -25.51 17.34
N GLU A 203 -20.47 -24.98 18.55
CA GLU A 203 -21.55 -24.08 19.03
C GLU A 203 -21.54 -22.71 18.32
N ALA A 204 -20.41 -22.30 17.76
CA ALA A 204 -20.25 -21.05 17.01
C ALA A 204 -20.58 -21.14 15.51
N ILE A 205 -21.04 -22.31 15.03
CA ILE A 205 -21.58 -22.50 13.67
C ILE A 205 -22.98 -21.87 13.53
N GLU A 206 -23.68 -21.63 14.64
CA GLU A 206 -25.01 -21.00 14.61
C GLU A 206 -24.97 -19.59 13.95
N PRO A 207 -26.00 -19.24 13.15
CA PRO A 207 -26.10 -17.93 12.53
C PRO A 207 -25.98 -16.79 13.54
N GLY A 208 -25.04 -15.87 13.32
CA GLY A 208 -24.82 -14.68 14.16
C GLY A 208 -23.82 -14.85 15.31
N LYS A 209 -23.25 -16.04 15.54
CA LYS A 209 -22.18 -16.24 16.53
C LYS A 209 -20.77 -16.04 15.94
N ASN A 210 -19.84 -15.53 16.75
CA ASN A 210 -18.46 -15.28 16.34
C ASN A 210 -17.58 -16.54 16.49
N LEU A 211 -17.34 -17.25 15.39
CA LEU A 211 -16.26 -18.25 15.29
C LEU A 211 -14.89 -17.57 15.43
N VAL A 212 -13.99 -18.21 16.18
CA VAL A 212 -12.61 -17.77 16.40
C VAL A 212 -11.83 -17.86 15.09
N VAL A 213 -10.99 -16.87 14.78
CA VAL A 213 -10.18 -16.81 13.56
C VAL A 213 -9.25 -18.03 13.42
N ASP A 214 -8.90 -18.69 14.53
CA ASP A 214 -8.05 -19.90 14.62
C ASP A 214 -8.78 -21.23 14.35
N ALA A 215 -10.09 -21.21 14.11
CA ALA A 215 -10.84 -22.44 13.81
C ALA A 215 -10.35 -23.09 12.51
N PRO A 216 -10.45 -24.42 12.38
CA PRO A 216 -10.14 -25.12 11.15
C PRO A 216 -10.87 -24.61 9.90
N TRP A 217 -10.23 -24.70 8.72
CA TRP A 217 -10.77 -24.17 7.47
C TRP A 217 -12.14 -24.76 7.10
N GLU A 218 -12.35 -26.05 7.37
CA GLU A 218 -13.62 -26.73 7.16
C GLU A 218 -14.75 -26.11 8.00
N LEU A 219 -14.45 -25.75 9.26
CA LEU A 219 -15.43 -25.14 10.17
C LEU A 219 -15.72 -23.68 9.80
N GLN A 220 -14.71 -22.95 9.31
CA GLN A 220 -14.91 -21.60 8.79
C GLN A 220 -15.82 -21.60 7.55
N LEU A 221 -15.58 -22.51 6.60
CA LEU A 221 -16.42 -22.68 5.42
C LEU A 221 -17.85 -23.08 5.82
N ALA A 222 -18.00 -24.05 6.72
CA ALA A 222 -19.30 -24.47 7.24
C ALA A 222 -20.08 -23.33 7.91
N LYS A 223 -19.42 -22.44 8.66
CA LYS A 223 -20.07 -21.27 9.25
C LYS A 223 -20.63 -20.32 8.20
N GLU A 224 -19.87 -20.02 7.14
CA GLU A 224 -20.35 -19.13 6.08
C GLU A 224 -21.50 -19.78 5.30
N MET A 225 -21.48 -21.11 5.11
CA MET A 225 -22.62 -21.86 4.57
C MET A 225 -23.86 -21.75 5.47
N GLY A 226 -23.71 -21.92 6.79
CA GLY A 226 -24.78 -21.77 7.76
C GLY A 226 -25.40 -20.36 7.75
N THR A 227 -24.56 -19.34 7.67
CA THR A 227 -25.00 -17.93 7.55
C THR A 227 -25.76 -17.69 6.25
N ALA A 228 -25.21 -18.13 5.11
CA ALA A 228 -25.82 -18.02 3.79
C ALA A 228 -27.23 -18.63 3.75
N ALA A 229 -27.42 -19.76 4.38
CA ALA A 229 -28.68 -20.47 4.31
C ALA A 229 -29.67 -20.14 5.42
N GLY A 230 -29.23 -19.57 6.54
CA GLY A 230 -30.14 -18.84 7.44
C GLY A 230 -30.93 -17.77 6.66
N LEU A 231 -30.29 -17.09 5.71
CA LEU A 231 -30.96 -16.17 4.79
C LEU A 231 -31.88 -16.89 3.80
N LEU A 232 -31.50 -18.09 3.34
CA LEU A 232 -32.36 -18.94 2.51
C LEU A 232 -33.61 -19.43 3.26
N GLY A 233 -33.56 -19.58 4.58
CA GLY A 233 -34.69 -19.97 5.44
C GLY A 233 -35.66 -18.84 5.84
N LYS A 234 -35.26 -17.57 5.78
CA LYS A 234 -36.16 -16.44 6.07
C LYS A 234 -37.32 -16.41 5.05
N LYS A 235 -38.58 -16.50 5.53
CA LYS A 235 -39.80 -16.39 4.71
C LYS A 235 -39.93 -14.97 4.13
N GLU A 236 -40.35 -14.86 2.87
CA GLU A 236 -40.49 -13.57 2.14
C GLU A 236 -41.37 -12.53 2.85
N LYS A 237 -42.33 -12.95 3.68
CA LYS A 237 -43.25 -12.08 4.42
C LYS A 237 -42.63 -11.32 5.61
N GLY A 238 -41.33 -11.51 5.87
CA GLY A 238 -40.62 -10.91 7.00
C GLY A 238 -39.26 -10.32 6.62
N VAL A 239 -39.08 -9.88 5.37
CA VAL A 239 -37.98 -8.95 5.07
C VAL A 239 -38.38 -7.65 5.77
N SER A 240 -37.90 -7.45 7.01
CA SER A 240 -38.04 -6.14 7.65
C SER A 240 -37.46 -5.09 6.69
N LYS A 241 -37.91 -3.84 6.81
CA LYS A 241 -37.31 -2.68 6.13
C LYS A 241 -35.78 -2.56 6.34
N GLU A 242 -35.17 -3.40 7.18
CA GLU A 242 -33.79 -3.34 7.63
C GLU A 242 -32.80 -4.23 6.84
N ASP A 243 -33.23 -5.30 6.14
CA ASP A 243 -32.29 -6.15 5.37
C ASP A 243 -32.05 -5.55 3.95
N SER A 244 -31.04 -4.68 3.84
CA SER A 244 -30.67 -4.00 2.59
C SER A 244 -30.23 -4.99 1.48
N GLU A 245 -30.38 -4.60 0.21
CA GLU A 245 -29.90 -5.40 -0.94
C GLU A 245 -28.39 -5.68 -0.84
N GLU A 246 -27.63 -4.67 -0.41
CA GLU A 246 -26.20 -4.76 -0.17
C GLU A 246 -25.85 -5.85 0.85
N ALA A 247 -26.61 -5.93 1.96
CA ALA A 247 -26.39 -6.95 2.99
C ALA A 247 -26.58 -8.37 2.41
N ARG A 248 -27.56 -8.57 1.53
CA ARG A 248 -27.75 -9.87 0.85
C ARG A 248 -26.59 -10.20 -0.08
N TYR A 249 -26.13 -9.23 -0.88
CA TYR A 249 -25.01 -9.42 -1.80
C TYR A 249 -23.68 -9.67 -1.07
N ARG A 250 -23.49 -9.03 0.09
CA ARG A 250 -22.35 -9.25 0.98
C ARG A 250 -22.24 -10.70 1.43
N ASN A 251 -23.36 -11.35 1.75
CA ASN A 251 -23.37 -12.75 2.16
C ASN A 251 -23.00 -13.70 1.02
N VAL A 252 -23.43 -13.43 -0.21
CA VAL A 252 -22.99 -14.16 -1.42
C VAL A 252 -21.47 -14.07 -1.55
N ARG A 253 -20.90 -12.87 -1.40
CA ARG A 253 -19.44 -12.66 -1.48
C ARG A 253 -18.66 -13.31 -0.34
N ASN A 254 -19.17 -13.28 0.90
CA ASN A 254 -18.54 -13.94 2.04
C ASN A 254 -18.37 -15.45 1.80
N LEU A 255 -19.42 -16.14 1.35
CA LEU A 255 -19.36 -17.57 1.07
C LEU A 255 -18.45 -17.88 -0.12
N ALA A 256 -18.53 -17.11 -1.21
CA ALA A 256 -17.63 -17.27 -2.35
C ALA A 256 -16.15 -17.11 -1.96
N ASP A 257 -15.82 -16.12 -1.14
CA ASP A 257 -14.45 -15.89 -0.65
C ASP A 257 -13.98 -17.01 0.30
N ALA A 258 -14.87 -17.55 1.13
CA ALA A 258 -14.54 -18.68 2.00
C ALA A 258 -14.18 -19.94 1.20
N ILE A 259 -14.90 -20.23 0.10
CA ILE A 259 -14.59 -21.34 -0.82
C ILE A 259 -13.19 -21.16 -1.44
N VAL A 260 -12.90 -19.98 -1.99
CA VAL A 260 -11.57 -19.67 -2.59
C VAL A 260 -10.46 -19.90 -1.60
N ILE A 261 -10.64 -19.36 -0.39
CA ILE A 261 -9.61 -19.39 0.63
C ILE A 261 -9.38 -20.83 1.08
N PHE A 262 -10.45 -21.61 1.28
CA PHE A 262 -10.34 -23.02 1.59
C PHE A 262 -9.52 -23.77 0.51
N GLU A 263 -9.88 -23.62 -0.76
CA GLU A 263 -9.19 -24.29 -1.87
C GLU A 263 -7.73 -23.88 -1.96
N THR A 264 -7.45 -22.58 -1.82
CA THR A 264 -6.09 -22.03 -1.86
C THR A 264 -5.22 -22.61 -0.73
N GLN A 265 -5.75 -22.64 0.50
CA GLN A 265 -5.05 -23.18 1.66
C GLN A 265 -4.81 -24.69 1.51
N TYR A 266 -5.77 -25.42 0.93
CA TYR A 266 -5.63 -26.85 0.68
C TYR A 266 -4.51 -27.12 -0.32
N LYS A 267 -4.50 -26.41 -1.46
CA LYS A 267 -3.45 -26.54 -2.48
C LYS A 267 -2.06 -26.22 -1.93
N ILE A 268 -1.96 -25.14 -1.15
CA ILE A 268 -0.71 -24.72 -0.52
C ILE A 268 -0.20 -25.82 0.43
N ARG A 269 -1.08 -26.33 1.28
CA ARG A 269 -0.73 -27.31 2.32
C ARG A 269 -0.32 -28.66 1.75
N TYR A 270 -1.09 -29.19 0.81
CA TYR A 270 -0.92 -30.54 0.30
C TYR A 270 -0.15 -30.60 -1.03
N GLN A 271 0.19 -29.44 -1.61
CA GLN A 271 0.88 -29.32 -2.90
C GLN A 271 0.20 -30.11 -4.03
N THR A 272 -1.13 -30.24 -3.95
CA THR A 272 -1.97 -30.98 -4.90
C THR A 272 -3.26 -30.22 -5.14
N GLU A 273 -3.90 -30.51 -6.26
CA GLU A 273 -5.28 -30.10 -6.50
C GLU A 273 -6.21 -30.65 -5.42
N VAL A 274 -7.23 -29.87 -5.09
CA VAL A 274 -8.21 -30.24 -4.07
C VAL A 274 -9.01 -31.44 -4.60
N PRO A 275 -9.08 -32.56 -3.86
CA PRO A 275 -9.93 -33.67 -4.28
C PRO A 275 -11.41 -33.23 -4.27
N PRO A 276 -12.30 -33.97 -4.95
CA PRO A 276 -13.73 -33.71 -4.87
C PRO A 276 -14.21 -33.96 -3.43
N LEU A 277 -14.25 -32.90 -2.63
CA LEU A 277 -14.73 -32.92 -1.25
C LEU A 277 -16.22 -32.58 -1.23
N GLN A 278 -17.05 -33.42 -0.62
CA GLN A 278 -18.49 -33.17 -0.50
C GLN A 278 -18.80 -31.82 0.15
N LEU A 279 -18.00 -31.39 1.15
CA LEU A 279 -18.13 -30.07 1.77
C LEU A 279 -18.05 -28.92 0.75
N LEU A 280 -17.15 -29.02 -0.25
CA LEU A 280 -17.02 -28.00 -1.29
C LEU A 280 -18.17 -28.07 -2.31
N ALA A 281 -18.62 -29.27 -2.66
CA ALA A 281 -19.79 -29.46 -3.50
C ALA A 281 -21.04 -28.82 -2.85
N ASP A 282 -21.28 -29.14 -1.58
CA ASP A 282 -22.39 -28.58 -0.79
C ASP A 282 -22.25 -27.05 -0.64
N ALA A 283 -21.04 -26.53 -0.42
CA ALA A 283 -20.80 -25.08 -0.34
C ALA A 283 -21.13 -24.36 -1.65
N ARG A 284 -20.71 -24.92 -2.79
CA ARG A 284 -21.01 -24.39 -4.14
C ARG A 284 -22.52 -24.47 -4.42
N PHE A 285 -23.19 -25.56 -4.03
CA PHE A 285 -24.63 -25.70 -4.15
C PHE A 285 -25.39 -24.64 -3.32
N VAL A 286 -25.01 -24.44 -2.06
CA VAL A 286 -25.61 -23.39 -1.20
C VAL A 286 -25.38 -22.00 -1.79
N LEU A 287 -24.19 -21.73 -2.34
CA LEU A 287 -23.88 -20.47 -3.02
C LEU A 287 -24.81 -20.24 -4.22
N ASP A 288 -25.04 -21.25 -5.06
CA ASP A 288 -25.94 -21.14 -6.22
C ASP A 288 -27.40 -20.90 -5.81
N LYS A 289 -27.88 -21.58 -4.77
CA LYS A 289 -29.21 -21.32 -4.20
C LYS A 289 -29.31 -19.90 -3.65
N LEU A 290 -28.27 -19.42 -2.96
CA LEU A 290 -28.22 -18.06 -2.43
C LEU A 290 -28.22 -17.02 -3.54
N LYS A 291 -27.44 -17.22 -4.61
CA LYS A 291 -27.44 -16.35 -5.80
C LYS A 291 -28.84 -16.24 -6.39
N ALA A 292 -29.53 -17.38 -6.58
CA ALA A 292 -30.89 -17.41 -7.11
C ALA A 292 -31.88 -16.66 -6.22
N LYS A 293 -31.89 -16.92 -4.89
CA LYS A 293 -32.81 -16.26 -3.95
C LYS A 293 -32.59 -14.75 -3.87
N THR A 294 -31.32 -14.33 -3.88
CA THR A 294 -30.96 -12.92 -3.76
C THR A 294 -31.02 -12.17 -5.09
N LYS A 295 -31.27 -12.88 -6.20
CA LYS A 295 -31.15 -12.36 -7.58
C LYS A 295 -29.81 -11.66 -7.77
N PHE A 296 -28.75 -12.33 -7.31
CA PHE A 296 -27.39 -11.84 -7.44
C PHE A 296 -26.91 -12.03 -8.88
N THR A 297 -26.44 -10.94 -9.49
CA THR A 297 -25.66 -10.97 -10.73
C THR A 297 -24.40 -10.15 -10.51
N VAL A 298 -23.31 -10.54 -11.16
CA VAL A 298 -22.03 -9.84 -11.16
C VAL A 298 -22.25 -8.45 -11.72
N SER A 299 -22.93 -8.29 -12.87
CA SER A 299 -23.18 -6.97 -13.46
C SER A 299 -23.90 -6.02 -12.48
N LYS A 300 -24.94 -6.50 -11.79
CA LYS A 300 -25.68 -5.68 -10.81
C LYS A 300 -24.85 -5.39 -9.56
N CYS A 301 -24.03 -6.35 -9.12
CA CYS A 301 -23.10 -6.16 -8.00
C CYS A 301 -22.08 -5.06 -8.33
N LEU A 302 -21.49 -5.08 -9.53
CA LEU A 302 -20.51 -4.08 -9.95
C LEU A 302 -21.12 -2.68 -10.08
N ARG A 303 -22.35 -2.58 -10.61
CA ARG A 303 -23.07 -1.31 -10.80
C ARG A 303 -23.52 -0.66 -9.49
N LYS A 304 -24.02 -1.45 -8.54
CA LYS A 304 -24.66 -0.93 -7.32
C LYS A 304 -23.79 -1.02 -6.07
N HIS A 305 -22.99 -2.08 -5.97
CA HIS A 305 -22.26 -2.43 -4.75
C HIS A 305 -20.78 -2.78 -5.05
N PRO A 306 -20.03 -1.95 -5.81
CA PRO A 306 -18.65 -2.26 -6.23
C PRO A 306 -17.70 -2.48 -5.04
N ALA A 307 -18.02 -1.92 -3.87
CA ALA A 307 -17.32 -2.14 -2.61
C ALA A 307 -17.12 -3.63 -2.28
N LEU A 308 -18.12 -4.46 -2.61
CA LEU A 308 -18.16 -5.89 -2.30
C LEU A 308 -17.15 -6.72 -3.11
N LEU A 309 -16.48 -6.13 -4.10
CA LEU A 309 -15.29 -6.72 -4.72
C LEU A 309 -14.09 -6.77 -3.77
N SER A 310 -13.88 -5.68 -3.03
CA SER A 310 -12.68 -5.41 -2.23
C SER A 310 -12.80 -5.83 -0.77
N SER A 311 -14.02 -5.88 -0.21
CA SER A 311 -14.24 -6.01 1.24
C SER A 311 -15.38 -6.98 1.60
N SER A 312 -15.08 -8.29 1.57
CA SER A 312 -15.92 -9.25 2.30
C SER A 312 -15.56 -9.25 3.78
N GLN A 313 -16.54 -9.48 4.64
CA GLN A 313 -16.31 -9.63 6.08
C GLN A 313 -15.48 -10.88 6.39
N PHE A 314 -15.52 -11.86 5.49
CA PHE A 314 -14.64 -13.02 5.58
C PHE A 314 -13.18 -12.59 5.40
N LYS A 315 -12.82 -11.95 4.28
CA LYS A 315 -11.45 -11.48 4.04
C LYS A 315 -10.95 -10.51 5.12
N SER A 316 -11.80 -9.61 5.62
CA SER A 316 -11.38 -8.64 6.65
C SER A 316 -11.06 -9.29 8.00
N ARG A 317 -11.84 -10.27 8.46
CA ARG A 317 -11.54 -11.07 9.67
C ARG A 317 -10.21 -11.79 9.58
N HIS A 318 -9.81 -12.09 8.37
CA HIS A 318 -8.72 -12.98 8.05
C HIS A 318 -7.43 -12.21 7.70
N ALA A 319 -7.50 -10.97 7.21
CA ALA A 319 -6.39 -10.16 6.70
C ALA A 319 -5.01 -10.30 7.40
N ALA A 320 -4.93 -10.28 8.73
CA ALA A 320 -3.66 -10.39 9.47
C ALA A 320 -2.98 -11.78 9.38
N LYS A 321 -3.74 -12.83 9.08
CA LYS A 321 -3.26 -14.22 8.96
C LYS A 321 -2.77 -14.59 7.56
N PHE A 322 -3.04 -13.76 6.56
CA PHE A 322 -2.73 -14.04 5.14
C PHE A 322 -1.72 -13.08 4.59
N LEU A 323 -0.99 -12.40 5.48
CA LEU A 323 0.14 -11.63 5.04
C LEU A 323 1.17 -12.63 4.49
N GLN A 324 1.29 -12.66 3.16
CA GLN A 324 2.30 -13.39 2.42
C GLN A 324 3.11 -12.36 1.60
N PRO A 325 4.39 -12.64 1.32
CA PRO A 325 5.12 -11.82 0.38
C PRO A 325 4.39 -11.77 -0.97
N TYR A 326 4.41 -10.61 -1.62
CA TYR A 326 3.90 -10.49 -2.98
C TYR A 326 4.71 -11.40 -3.93
N GLY A 327 4.08 -11.93 -4.98
CA GLY A 327 4.74 -12.83 -5.93
C GLY A 327 6.03 -12.21 -6.50
N THR A 328 5.99 -10.92 -6.84
CA THR A 328 7.16 -10.19 -7.35
C THR A 328 8.27 -9.97 -6.32
N GLN A 329 7.97 -9.97 -5.01
CA GLN A 329 9.01 -9.99 -3.98
C GLN A 329 9.73 -11.34 -3.97
N LEU A 330 8.99 -12.45 -4.14
CA LEU A 330 9.58 -13.78 -4.24
C LEU A 330 10.41 -13.94 -5.52
N ASP A 331 9.90 -13.46 -6.66
CA ASP A 331 10.62 -13.49 -7.94
C ASP A 331 11.92 -12.67 -7.85
N LEU A 332 11.88 -11.50 -7.20
CA LEU A 332 13.07 -10.71 -6.91
C LEU A 332 14.07 -11.50 -6.07
N PHE A 333 13.62 -12.14 -4.98
CA PHE A 333 14.51 -12.94 -4.14
C PHE A 333 15.17 -14.06 -4.94
N LYS A 334 14.41 -14.79 -5.77
CA LYS A 334 14.93 -15.85 -6.64
C LYS A 334 15.95 -15.34 -7.66
N SER A 335 15.66 -14.23 -8.32
CA SER A 335 16.56 -13.61 -9.30
C SER A 335 17.87 -13.16 -8.62
N ILE A 336 17.79 -12.38 -7.53
CA ILE A 336 18.99 -11.76 -6.95
C ILE A 336 19.91 -12.78 -6.26
N VAL A 337 19.39 -13.89 -5.71
CA VAL A 337 20.22 -14.97 -5.12
C VAL A 337 20.88 -15.87 -6.15
N THR A 338 20.43 -15.84 -7.42
CA THR A 338 21.01 -16.67 -8.48
C THR A 338 22.53 -16.39 -8.58
N PRO A 339 23.40 -17.42 -8.63
CA PRO A 339 24.85 -17.20 -8.74
C PRO A 339 25.23 -16.31 -9.92
N GLY A 340 26.32 -15.57 -9.78
CA GLY A 340 26.81 -14.64 -10.80
C GLY A 340 26.31 -13.20 -10.63
N PRO A 341 26.79 -12.27 -11.48
CA PRO A 341 26.36 -10.88 -11.46
C PRO A 341 24.89 -10.76 -11.87
N ARG A 342 24.11 -9.95 -11.17
CA ARG A 342 22.67 -9.74 -11.45
C ARG A 342 22.29 -8.27 -11.35
N LEU A 343 21.66 -7.77 -12.40
CA LEU A 343 20.96 -6.50 -12.44
C LEU A 343 19.46 -6.76 -12.62
N VAL A 344 18.66 -6.34 -11.65
CA VAL A 344 17.21 -6.57 -11.67
C VAL A 344 16.48 -5.25 -11.88
N LEU A 345 15.68 -5.17 -12.94
CA LEU A 345 14.78 -4.06 -13.24
C LEU A 345 13.39 -4.44 -12.71
N LEU A 346 13.06 -3.97 -11.51
CA LEU A 346 11.79 -4.24 -10.85
C LEU A 346 10.78 -3.12 -11.12
N ARG A 347 9.88 -3.38 -12.08
CA ARG A 347 8.73 -2.54 -12.39
C ARG A 347 7.54 -2.99 -11.56
N SER A 348 7.22 -2.27 -10.49
CA SER A 348 6.11 -2.64 -9.63
C SER A 348 5.32 -1.40 -9.21
N PRO A 349 3.97 -1.41 -9.21
CA PRO A 349 3.16 -0.26 -8.79
C PRO A 349 3.33 0.13 -7.31
N PRO A 350 2.89 1.32 -6.87
CA PRO A 350 2.80 1.62 -5.44
C PRO A 350 1.91 0.60 -4.70
N ASP A 351 2.12 0.42 -3.38
CA ASP A 351 1.37 -0.51 -2.52
C ASP A 351 1.60 -2.02 -2.78
N THR A 352 2.68 -2.38 -3.47
CA THR A 352 3.13 -3.78 -3.71
C THR A 352 4.36 -4.17 -2.87
N GLY A 353 4.68 -3.38 -1.85
CA GLY A 353 5.76 -3.67 -0.90
C GLY A 353 7.19 -3.55 -1.46
N LYS A 354 7.42 -2.81 -2.56
CA LYS A 354 8.76 -2.55 -3.13
C LYS A 354 9.81 -2.15 -2.08
N THR A 355 9.55 -1.05 -1.37
CA THR A 355 10.46 -0.49 -0.35
C THR A 355 10.61 -1.42 0.86
N SER A 356 9.59 -2.21 1.19
CA SER A 356 9.62 -3.16 2.32
C SER A 356 10.63 -4.29 2.14
N ILE A 357 11.16 -4.48 0.91
CA ILE A 357 12.23 -5.43 0.59
C ILE A 357 13.58 -4.95 1.14
N ALA A 358 13.83 -3.64 1.15
CA ALA A 358 15.15 -3.11 1.49
C ALA A 358 15.66 -3.59 2.87
N PRO A 359 14.87 -3.53 3.96
CA PRO A 359 15.30 -4.01 5.28
C PRO A 359 15.61 -5.52 5.35
N THR A 360 15.20 -6.32 4.36
CA THR A 360 15.36 -7.78 4.37
C THR A 360 16.59 -8.25 3.60
N LEU A 361 17.12 -7.41 2.69
CA LEU A 361 18.33 -7.70 1.92
C LEU A 361 19.55 -8.07 2.78
N PRO A 362 19.81 -7.44 3.95
CA PRO A 362 20.92 -7.85 4.81
C PRO A 362 20.83 -9.32 5.22
N GLU A 363 19.63 -9.85 5.50
CA GLU A 363 19.46 -11.25 5.91
C GLU A 363 19.66 -12.23 4.74
N LEU A 364 19.33 -11.79 3.52
CA LEU A 364 19.56 -12.54 2.29
C LEU A 364 21.06 -12.64 1.96
N PHE A 365 21.80 -11.56 2.21
CA PHE A 365 23.24 -11.47 1.95
C PHE A 365 24.03 -11.10 3.21
N PRO A 366 24.22 -12.03 4.16
CA PRO A 366 24.86 -11.74 5.44
C PRO A 366 26.32 -11.31 5.36
N ASP A 367 27.01 -11.72 4.31
CA ASP A 367 28.44 -11.48 4.09
C ASP A 367 28.70 -10.28 3.17
N GLN A 368 27.64 -9.59 2.71
CA GLN A 368 27.73 -8.43 1.82
C GLN A 368 27.24 -7.17 2.52
N ARG A 369 27.74 -6.02 2.06
CA ARG A 369 27.22 -4.71 2.47
C ARG A 369 26.06 -4.33 1.57
N ILE A 370 24.98 -3.81 2.14
CA ILE A 370 23.84 -3.34 1.35
C ILE A 370 23.86 -1.82 1.31
N VAL A 371 23.67 -1.24 0.12
CA VAL A 371 23.41 0.20 -0.06
C VAL A 371 21.97 0.34 -0.51
N PHE A 372 21.17 1.07 0.26
CA PHE A 372 19.83 1.48 -0.11
C PHE A 372 19.84 2.96 -0.42
N CYS A 373 19.45 3.31 -1.64
CA CYS A 373 19.39 4.68 -2.12
C CYS A 373 17.96 5.04 -2.48
N CYS A 374 17.46 6.12 -1.89
CA CYS A 374 16.23 6.77 -2.33
C CYS A 374 16.39 8.28 -2.16
N LEU A 375 15.91 9.08 -3.12
CA LEU A 375 15.89 10.54 -2.94
C LEU A 375 14.94 10.95 -1.82
N ALA A 376 13.82 10.23 -1.68
CA ALA A 376 12.79 10.55 -0.72
C ALA A 376 13.30 10.35 0.71
N ARG A 377 13.66 11.45 1.40
CA ARG A 377 14.16 11.41 2.79
C ARG A 377 13.24 10.64 3.73
N ARG A 378 11.92 10.75 3.54
CA ARG A 378 10.92 10.00 4.32
C ARG A 378 11.02 8.48 4.12
N VAL A 379 11.25 8.02 2.89
CA VAL A 379 11.46 6.60 2.60
C VAL A 379 12.73 6.09 3.29
N ASN A 380 13.80 6.88 3.26
CA ASN A 380 15.04 6.58 3.99
C ASN A 380 14.77 6.44 5.50
N LEU A 381 14.00 7.35 6.11
CA LEU A 381 13.61 7.26 7.52
C LEU A 381 12.77 6.01 7.81
N GLU A 382 11.84 5.62 6.94
CA GLU A 382 11.03 4.41 7.10
C GLU A 382 11.84 3.11 7.00
N VAL A 383 12.82 3.06 6.09
CA VAL A 383 13.76 1.94 5.97
C VAL A 383 14.66 1.87 7.20
N ALA A 384 15.20 3.01 7.65
CA ALA A 384 16.02 3.10 8.86
C ALA A 384 15.24 2.66 10.12
N GLN A 385 13.99 3.10 10.27
CA GLN A 385 13.10 2.69 11.35
C GLN A 385 12.85 1.17 11.33
N SER A 386 12.62 0.60 10.15
CA SER A 386 12.45 -0.85 9.98
C SER A 386 13.70 -1.62 10.38
N LEU A 387 14.88 -1.20 9.90
CA LEU A 387 16.17 -1.79 10.28
C LEU A 387 16.40 -1.74 11.80
N TYR A 388 16.09 -0.60 12.42
CA TYR A 388 16.22 -0.42 13.86
C TYR A 388 15.35 -1.42 14.63
N ASN A 389 14.08 -1.52 14.26
CA ASN A 389 13.12 -2.44 14.90
C ASN A 389 13.43 -3.92 14.62
N MET A 390 14.11 -4.24 13.51
CA MET A 390 14.61 -5.59 13.19
C MET A 390 15.94 -5.91 13.89
N GLY A 391 16.57 -4.95 14.57
CA GLY A 391 17.87 -5.12 15.23
C GLY A 391 19.04 -5.24 14.25
N ILE A 392 18.91 -4.74 13.02
CA ILE A 392 19.94 -4.78 11.99
C ILE A 392 20.83 -3.53 12.11
N PRO A 393 22.15 -3.65 12.36
CA PRO A 393 23.05 -2.50 12.39
C PRO A 393 23.10 -1.81 11.02
N PHE A 394 22.98 -0.48 11.00
CA PHE A 394 22.95 0.31 9.78
C PHE A 394 23.64 1.67 9.96
N ALA A 395 23.97 2.33 8.86
CA ALA A 395 24.45 3.71 8.85
C ALA A 395 23.57 4.59 7.97
N TRP A 396 23.40 5.83 8.39
CA TRP A 396 22.79 6.89 7.60
C TRP A 396 23.89 7.63 6.84
N CYS A 397 23.75 7.77 5.52
CA CYS A 397 24.78 8.38 4.67
C CYS A 397 24.20 9.49 3.82
N HIS A 398 24.34 10.72 4.31
CA HIS A 398 23.83 11.91 3.63
C HIS A 398 24.90 12.98 3.57
N ASN A 399 24.88 13.78 2.50
CA ASN A 399 25.90 14.80 2.24
C ASN A 399 27.34 14.26 2.36
N LYS A 400 27.60 13.06 1.84
CA LYS A 400 28.91 12.37 1.93
C LYS A 400 29.40 12.16 3.38
N GLN A 401 28.48 12.13 4.36
CA GLN A 401 28.76 11.87 5.78
C GLN A 401 28.08 10.57 6.25
N ILE A 402 28.86 9.70 6.89
CA ILE A 402 28.42 8.41 7.41
C ILE A 402 28.17 8.50 8.91
N THR A 403 26.93 8.27 9.34
CA THR A 403 26.51 8.24 10.75
C THR A 403 26.00 6.86 11.12
N CYS A 404 26.74 6.13 11.95
CA CYS A 404 26.33 4.81 12.42
C CYS A 404 25.16 4.90 13.41
N SER A 405 24.19 4.00 13.30
CA SER A 405 23.10 3.88 14.27
C SER A 405 23.61 3.31 15.60
N TRP A 406 22.82 3.48 16.67
CA TRP A 406 23.10 2.93 18.00
C TRP A 406 23.27 1.41 18.01
N LEU A 407 22.67 0.70 17.04
CA LEU A 407 22.82 -0.74 16.88
C LEU A 407 24.24 -1.16 16.48
N CYS A 408 25.05 -0.24 15.95
CA CYS A 408 26.47 -0.45 15.70
C CYS A 408 27.30 -0.43 16.99
N GLY A 409 26.71 -0.09 18.14
CA GLY A 409 27.39 -0.01 19.42
C GLY A 409 28.25 1.24 19.62
N LEU A 410 28.22 2.19 18.68
CA LEU A 410 28.79 3.54 18.87
C LEU A 410 27.69 4.47 19.39
N ARG A 411 28.00 5.34 20.37
CA ARG A 411 27.04 6.40 20.75
C ARG A 411 26.91 7.34 19.56
N GLY A 412 25.69 7.51 19.01
CA GLY A 412 25.39 8.08 17.69
C GLY A 412 25.79 9.54 17.46
N ALA A 413 27.08 9.85 17.53
CA ALA A 413 27.62 11.21 17.35
C ALA A 413 28.96 11.27 16.58
N SER A 414 29.53 10.13 16.15
CA SER A 414 30.74 10.16 15.34
C SER A 414 30.39 10.03 13.85
N THR A 415 30.22 11.16 13.18
CA THR A 415 30.12 11.23 11.71
C THR A 415 31.48 10.92 11.10
N SER A 416 31.51 10.24 9.96
CA SER A 416 32.75 9.93 9.21
C SER A 416 32.61 10.36 7.77
N THR A 417 33.70 10.81 7.16
CA THR A 417 33.75 11.32 5.77
C THR A 417 34.33 10.30 4.79
N SER A 418 34.55 9.06 5.23
CA SER A 418 34.92 7.92 4.38
C SER A 418 34.62 6.60 5.08
N ILE A 419 34.55 5.53 4.30
CA ILE A 419 34.41 4.16 4.81
C ILE A 419 35.59 3.78 5.71
N ALA A 420 36.82 4.11 5.28
CA ALA A 420 38.04 3.81 6.04
C ALA A 420 38.04 4.48 7.42
N GLN A 421 37.63 5.75 7.50
CA GLN A 421 37.54 6.46 8.79
C GLN A 421 36.47 5.85 9.71
N MET A 422 35.34 5.41 9.14
CA MET A 422 34.27 4.75 9.89
C MET A 422 34.72 3.39 10.43
N GLU A 423 35.39 2.58 9.61
CA GLU A 423 35.97 1.29 10.02
C GLU A 423 37.01 1.46 11.13
N GLU A 424 37.88 2.47 11.02
CA GLU A 424 38.88 2.77 12.04
C GLU A 424 38.23 3.17 13.38
N LYS A 425 37.17 3.98 13.34
CA LYS A 425 36.41 4.34 14.56
C LYS A 425 35.75 3.11 15.21
N LEU A 426 35.19 2.21 14.40
CA LEU A 426 34.61 0.96 14.91
C LEU A 426 35.71 0.08 15.54
N ARG A 427 36.86 -0.05 14.89
CA ARG A 427 38.03 -0.80 15.38
C ARG A 427 38.52 -0.26 16.73
N LEU A 428 38.77 1.05 16.82
CA LEU A 428 39.17 1.73 18.05
C LEU A 428 38.11 1.58 19.16
N GLY A 429 36.83 1.60 18.81
CA GLY A 429 35.75 1.33 19.75
C GLY A 429 35.83 -0.08 20.34
N VAL A 430 36.11 -1.09 19.52
CA VAL A 430 36.27 -2.48 19.96
C VAL A 430 37.49 -2.61 20.89
N GLU A 431 38.61 -1.98 20.54
CA GLU A 431 39.82 -1.97 21.38
C GLU A 431 39.54 -1.38 22.77
N ARG A 432 38.89 -0.21 22.83
CA ARG A 432 38.50 0.43 24.10
C ARG A 432 37.57 -0.42 24.95
N LEU A 433 36.64 -1.15 24.33
CA LEU A 433 35.77 -2.08 25.05
C LEU A 433 36.57 -3.26 25.62
N ASN A 434 37.49 -3.83 24.85
CA ASN A 434 38.35 -4.92 25.32
C ASN A 434 39.27 -4.47 26.47
N GLU A 435 39.85 -3.27 26.39
CA GLU A 435 40.64 -2.66 27.47
C GLU A 435 39.83 -2.47 28.75
N THR A 436 38.58 -2.00 28.64
CA THR A 436 37.70 -1.80 29.80
C THR A 436 37.16 -3.11 30.38
N THR A 437 37.11 -4.19 29.60
CA THR A 437 36.68 -5.52 30.06
C THR A 437 37.84 -6.34 30.64
N GLY A 438 39.08 -6.06 30.21
CA GLY A 438 40.33 -6.69 30.70
C GLY A 438 40.97 -6.03 31.92
N GLY A 439 40.43 -4.92 32.40
CA GLY A 439 40.93 -4.22 33.59
C GLY A 439 40.52 -4.90 34.90
N LEU A 440 41.43 -5.67 35.50
CA LEU A 440 41.41 -6.00 36.92
C LEU A 440 41.47 -4.69 37.74
N ALA A 441 40.32 -4.11 38.07
CA ALA A 441 40.22 -3.08 39.10
C ALA A 441 38.99 -3.33 39.98
N SER A 442 39.28 -3.63 41.24
CA SER A 442 38.38 -3.90 42.35
C SER A 442 37.47 -2.73 42.70
N GLY A 443 36.34 -2.58 42.00
CA GLY A 443 35.33 -1.61 42.39
C GLY A 443 34.01 -1.81 41.64
N ARG A 444 33.02 -2.41 42.32
CA ARG A 444 31.58 -2.51 41.93
C ARG A 444 31.27 -2.12 40.48
N VAL A 445 31.62 -2.99 39.53
CA VAL A 445 31.17 -2.84 38.15
C VAL A 445 29.68 -3.21 38.13
N ARG A 446 28.81 -2.20 38.09
CA ARG A 446 27.40 -2.40 37.69
C ARG A 446 27.42 -3.19 36.40
N LYS A 447 26.71 -4.31 36.33
CA LYS A 447 26.49 -5.12 35.11
C LYS A 447 25.99 -4.18 33.99
N ARG A 448 26.90 -3.55 33.24
CA ARG A 448 26.56 -2.88 31.98
C ARG A 448 26.30 -4.01 31.00
N HIS A 449 25.18 -3.97 30.29
CA HIS A 449 24.96 -4.85 29.16
C HIS A 449 26.21 -4.82 28.27
N VAL A 450 26.73 -6.00 27.89
CA VAL A 450 27.92 -6.12 27.04
C VAL A 450 27.65 -5.33 25.76
N GLN A 451 28.29 -4.17 25.63
CA GLN A 451 28.18 -3.34 24.44
C GLN A 451 28.96 -4.05 23.34
N VAL A 452 28.28 -4.51 22.30
CA VAL A 452 28.90 -5.18 21.15
C VAL A 452 28.96 -4.17 20.02
N ILE A 453 30.16 -3.81 19.58
CA ILE A 453 30.33 -2.98 18.38
C ILE A 453 30.22 -3.87 17.15
N ARG A 454 29.39 -3.43 16.19
CA ARG A 454 29.11 -4.15 14.96
C ARG A 454 29.21 -3.18 13.79
N PRO A 455 29.83 -3.56 12.66
CA PRO A 455 29.80 -2.73 11.48
C PRO A 455 28.37 -2.63 10.92
N PRO A 456 28.03 -1.52 10.23
CA PRO A 456 26.76 -1.40 9.55
C PRO A 456 26.63 -2.48 8.45
N ARG A 457 25.50 -3.18 8.41
CA ARG A 457 25.15 -4.14 7.35
C ARG A 457 24.43 -3.45 6.18
N MET A 458 23.78 -2.33 6.44
CA MET A 458 23.11 -1.52 5.43
C MET A 458 23.49 -0.03 5.59
N PHE A 459 23.67 0.65 4.46
CA PHE A 459 23.82 2.09 4.35
C PHE A 459 22.57 2.67 3.70
N VAL A 460 21.89 3.57 4.39
CA VAL A 460 20.68 4.26 3.91
C VAL A 460 21.11 5.64 3.44
N THR A 461 20.96 5.93 2.14
CA THR A 461 21.66 7.05 1.51
C THR A 461 20.73 7.97 0.71
N ASP A 462 21.09 9.26 0.61
CA ASP A 462 20.63 10.07 -0.52
C ASP A 462 21.35 9.68 -1.82
N VAL A 463 20.94 10.28 -2.93
CA VAL A 463 21.43 9.98 -4.28
C VAL A 463 22.89 10.39 -4.47
N ALA A 464 23.28 11.59 -4.01
CA ALA A 464 24.65 12.09 -4.14
C ALA A 464 25.64 11.24 -3.31
N SER A 465 25.24 10.88 -2.10
CA SER A 465 26.00 10.01 -1.21
C SER A 465 26.04 8.57 -1.73
N CYS A 466 25.00 8.09 -2.41
CA CYS A 466 25.03 6.80 -3.09
C CYS A 466 26.10 6.78 -4.18
N ALA A 467 26.11 7.77 -5.08
CA ALA A 467 27.11 7.87 -6.14
C ALA A 467 28.53 7.86 -5.56
N TRP A 468 28.78 8.72 -4.57
CA TRP A 468 30.04 8.79 -3.83
C TRP A 468 30.42 7.48 -3.10
N MET A 469 29.44 6.76 -2.54
CA MET A 469 29.69 5.49 -1.85
C MET A 469 30.01 4.36 -2.82
N THR A 470 29.33 4.29 -3.97
CA THR A 470 29.54 3.23 -4.96
C THR A 470 30.96 3.23 -5.55
N GLU A 471 31.67 4.36 -5.48
CA GLU A 471 33.07 4.47 -5.86
C GLU A 471 34.04 3.90 -4.82
N GLN A 472 33.66 3.89 -3.54
CA GLN A 472 34.53 3.46 -2.43
C GLN A 472 34.33 2.01 -2.01
N MET A 473 33.22 1.38 -2.41
CA MET A 473 32.85 0.05 -1.97
C MET A 473 33.39 -1.05 -2.89
N ASP A 474 33.73 -2.19 -2.28
CA ASP A 474 34.07 -3.41 -3.01
C ASP A 474 32.85 -3.88 -3.81
N ARG A 475 32.97 -3.83 -5.14
CA ARG A 475 31.87 -4.12 -6.08
C ARG A 475 31.38 -5.56 -6.01
N ASP A 476 32.25 -6.50 -5.61
CA ASP A 476 31.91 -7.92 -5.52
C ASP A 476 31.29 -8.29 -4.16
N LYS A 477 31.35 -7.39 -3.18
CA LYS A 477 30.81 -7.57 -1.82
C LYS A 477 29.72 -6.57 -1.46
N THR A 478 29.13 -5.94 -2.47
CA THR A 478 28.09 -4.91 -2.29
C THR A 478 26.84 -5.27 -3.07
N VAL A 479 25.68 -5.17 -2.41
CA VAL A 479 24.36 -5.16 -3.05
C VAL A 479 23.86 -3.74 -3.07
N LEU A 480 23.47 -3.24 -4.24
CA LEU A 480 22.85 -1.92 -4.40
C LEU A 480 21.36 -2.06 -4.68
N MET A 481 20.52 -1.36 -3.92
CA MET A 481 19.11 -1.17 -4.23
C MET A 481 18.84 0.33 -4.39
N ILE A 482 18.39 0.72 -5.58
CA ILE A 482 17.95 2.07 -5.88
C ILE A 482 16.42 2.06 -5.99
N ASP A 483 15.75 2.80 -5.12
CA ASP A 483 14.31 3.03 -5.13
C ASP A 483 13.97 4.35 -5.82
N GLU A 484 13.06 4.29 -6.79
CA GLU A 484 12.63 5.39 -7.67
C GLU A 484 13.76 6.08 -8.47
N PRO A 485 14.57 5.34 -9.26
CA PRO A 485 15.67 5.91 -10.06
C PRO A 485 15.24 6.90 -11.16
N THR A 486 13.97 6.94 -11.56
CA THR A 486 13.50 7.85 -12.62
C THR A 486 13.22 9.27 -12.11
N MET A 487 13.29 9.46 -10.79
CA MET A 487 12.96 10.72 -10.15
C MET A 487 13.88 11.86 -10.58
N GLY A 488 13.30 12.96 -11.05
CA GLY A 488 14.01 14.15 -11.52
C GLY A 488 14.38 14.11 -13.01
N ALA A 489 14.34 12.95 -13.66
CA ALA A 489 14.64 12.84 -15.09
C ALA A 489 13.61 13.54 -16.00
N ASP A 490 12.39 13.76 -15.49
CA ASP A 490 11.33 14.52 -16.16
C ASP A 490 11.71 15.97 -16.44
N GLN A 491 12.65 16.52 -15.66
CA GLN A 491 13.11 17.90 -15.80
C GLN A 491 13.99 18.14 -17.03
N GLY A 492 14.62 17.08 -17.55
CA GLY A 492 15.52 17.20 -18.71
C GLY A 492 14.79 17.27 -20.05
N ASN A 493 13.47 17.05 -20.10
CA ASN A 493 12.70 17.02 -21.35
C ASN A 493 13.29 16.09 -22.44
N GLY A 494 13.96 15.01 -22.02
CA GLY A 494 14.65 14.07 -22.91
C GLY A 494 16.10 14.43 -23.25
N GLU A 495 16.62 15.55 -22.76
CA GLU A 495 18.00 15.99 -22.94
C GLU A 495 18.88 15.62 -21.73
N ALA A 496 20.20 15.68 -21.91
CA ALA A 496 21.15 15.37 -20.86
C ALA A 496 21.14 16.45 -19.77
N LEU A 497 21.09 16.05 -18.51
CA LEU A 497 21.27 16.94 -17.37
C LEU A 497 22.73 16.99 -16.90
N PRO A 498 23.16 18.08 -16.23
CA PRO A 498 24.51 18.20 -15.70
C PRO A 498 24.89 17.05 -14.73
N PRO A 499 26.16 16.62 -14.65
CA PRO A 499 26.57 15.54 -13.75
C PRO A 499 26.31 15.81 -12.26
N ASN A 500 26.35 17.08 -11.84
CA ASN A 500 26.06 17.52 -10.47
C ASN A 500 24.55 17.72 -10.19
N SER A 501 23.69 17.50 -11.19
CA SER A 501 22.24 17.44 -10.98
C SER A 501 21.84 16.15 -10.25
N LEU A 502 20.62 16.13 -9.72
CA LEU A 502 20.01 14.94 -9.14
C LEU A 502 20.07 13.73 -10.10
N THR A 503 19.63 13.90 -11.35
CA THR A 503 19.67 12.86 -12.38
C THR A 503 21.11 12.49 -12.75
N GLY A 504 22.02 13.45 -12.71
CA GLY A 504 23.46 13.22 -12.85
C GLY A 504 24.00 12.26 -11.80
N TYR A 505 23.78 12.55 -10.50
CA TYR A 505 24.20 11.65 -9.41
C TYR A 505 23.53 10.27 -9.48
N MET A 506 22.22 10.23 -9.81
CA MET A 506 21.51 8.97 -9.98
C MET A 506 22.14 8.13 -11.10
N THR A 507 22.42 8.76 -12.24
CA THR A 507 23.05 8.15 -13.39
C THR A 507 24.45 7.64 -13.07
N GLN A 508 25.24 8.40 -12.31
CA GLN A 508 26.55 7.95 -11.81
C GLN A 508 26.43 6.69 -10.96
N ALA A 509 25.53 6.66 -9.98
CA ALA A 509 25.29 5.50 -9.13
C ALA A 509 24.84 4.26 -9.93
N MET A 510 23.94 4.44 -10.90
CA MET A 510 23.47 3.38 -11.80
C MET A 510 24.59 2.86 -12.71
N LEU A 511 25.41 3.75 -13.29
CA LEU A 511 26.59 3.36 -14.06
C LEU A 511 27.63 2.65 -13.18
N ALA A 512 27.75 2.99 -11.90
CA ALA A 512 28.63 2.36 -10.93
C ALA A 512 28.07 1.06 -10.31
N ALA A 513 26.97 0.52 -10.85
CA ALA A 513 26.29 -0.69 -10.37
C ALA A 513 27.28 -1.82 -9.96
N PRO A 514 27.24 -2.30 -8.69
CA PRO A 514 28.02 -3.43 -8.22
C PRO A 514 27.45 -4.77 -8.70
N TYR A 515 28.10 -5.87 -8.30
CA TYR A 515 27.82 -7.23 -8.77
C TYR A 515 26.35 -7.66 -8.62
N LYS A 516 25.65 -7.15 -7.59
CA LYS A 516 24.22 -7.34 -7.37
C LYS A 516 23.54 -5.98 -7.28
N THR A 517 22.66 -5.67 -8.23
CA THR A 517 21.97 -4.38 -8.28
C THR A 517 20.47 -4.55 -8.54
N ILE A 518 19.65 -3.77 -7.85
CA ILE A 518 18.19 -3.72 -7.99
C ILE A 518 17.80 -2.28 -8.29
N TRP A 519 17.10 -2.05 -9.40
CA TRP A 519 16.43 -0.79 -9.70
C TRP A 519 14.94 -0.99 -9.56
N SER A 520 14.29 -0.22 -8.68
CA SER A 520 12.88 -0.40 -8.36
C SER A 520 12.10 0.87 -8.58
N SER A 521 11.10 0.86 -9.46
CA SER A 521 10.14 1.97 -9.63
C SER A 521 8.89 1.49 -10.34
N ALA A 522 7.77 2.17 -10.12
CA ALA A 522 6.56 1.97 -10.94
C ALA A 522 6.71 2.49 -12.37
N THR A 523 7.57 3.48 -12.58
CA THR A 523 7.80 4.18 -13.86
C THR A 523 9.15 3.87 -14.48
N LEU A 524 9.88 2.87 -13.95
CA LEU A 524 11.16 2.43 -14.54
C LEU A 524 10.95 2.09 -16.04
N PRO A 525 11.76 2.64 -16.96
CA PRO A 525 11.70 2.27 -18.37
C PRO A 525 12.03 0.78 -18.58
N PRO A 526 11.52 0.14 -19.64
CA PRO A 526 11.97 -1.19 -20.02
C PRO A 526 13.46 -1.18 -20.37
N GLY A 527 14.15 -2.32 -20.22
CA GLY A 527 15.60 -2.38 -20.35
C GLY A 527 16.10 -1.99 -21.75
N ASN A 528 15.31 -2.25 -22.80
CA ASN A 528 15.64 -1.82 -24.17
C ASN A 528 15.68 -0.29 -24.33
N ALA A 529 15.05 0.47 -23.44
CA ALA A 529 15.11 1.93 -23.39
C ALA A 529 16.29 2.46 -22.54
N LEU A 530 17.03 1.58 -21.85
CA LEU A 530 18.19 1.93 -21.03
C LEU A 530 19.48 1.18 -21.46
N PRO A 531 19.83 1.17 -22.77
CA PRO A 531 20.93 0.37 -23.28
C PRO A 531 22.30 0.76 -22.70
N THR A 532 22.55 2.04 -22.42
CA THR A 532 23.87 2.49 -21.94
C THR A 532 24.20 1.88 -20.58
N PHE A 533 23.23 1.88 -19.66
CA PHE A 533 23.41 1.29 -18.33
C PHE A 533 23.56 -0.24 -18.38
N ILE A 534 22.68 -0.91 -19.13
CA ILE A 534 22.69 -2.37 -19.24
C ILE A 534 23.98 -2.86 -19.89
N ASN A 535 24.41 -2.23 -21.00
CA ASN A 535 25.62 -2.62 -21.69
C ASN A 535 26.86 -2.34 -20.84
N SER A 536 26.88 -1.25 -20.07
CA SER A 536 27.93 -0.96 -19.09
C SER A 536 28.06 -2.09 -18.05
N PHE A 537 26.93 -2.52 -17.46
CA PHE A 537 26.91 -3.63 -16.50
C PHE A 537 27.37 -4.96 -17.12
N LYS A 538 26.79 -5.34 -18.27
CA LYS A 538 27.13 -6.58 -18.98
C LYS A 538 28.60 -6.64 -19.37
N SER A 539 29.14 -5.54 -19.89
CA SER A 539 30.55 -5.45 -20.30
C SER A 539 31.49 -5.50 -19.10
N ARG A 540 31.13 -4.84 -17.99
CA ARG A 540 31.93 -4.83 -16.75
C ARG A 540 32.13 -6.22 -16.16
N PHE A 541 31.08 -7.05 -16.15
CA PHE A 541 31.11 -8.36 -15.49
C PHE A 541 31.11 -9.56 -16.47
N GLY A 542 31.16 -9.31 -17.78
CA GLY A 542 31.16 -10.37 -18.80
C GLY A 542 29.90 -11.25 -18.78
N CYS A 543 28.72 -10.67 -18.53
CA CYS A 543 27.49 -11.40 -18.26
C CYS A 543 26.33 -11.08 -19.22
N PRO A 544 26.27 -11.69 -20.43
CA PRO A 544 25.23 -11.37 -21.41
C PRO A 544 23.79 -11.62 -20.91
N GLU A 545 23.61 -12.63 -20.04
CA GLU A 545 22.33 -13.03 -19.42
C GLU A 545 22.16 -12.54 -17.97
N GLY A 546 22.96 -11.54 -17.55
CA GLY A 546 22.98 -11.05 -16.16
C GLY A 546 21.88 -10.04 -15.79
N VAL A 547 20.82 -9.91 -16.60
CA VAL A 547 19.79 -8.87 -16.44
C VAL A 547 18.39 -9.49 -16.43
N ASP A 548 17.63 -9.22 -15.38
CA ASP A 548 16.27 -9.71 -15.19
C ASP A 548 15.29 -8.54 -15.16
N GLU A 549 14.20 -8.61 -15.95
CA GLU A 549 13.09 -7.66 -15.88
C GLU A 549 11.89 -8.29 -15.18
N LEU A 550 11.50 -7.73 -14.04
CA LEU A 550 10.39 -8.22 -13.24
C LEU A 550 9.27 -7.18 -13.24
N VAL A 551 8.08 -7.56 -13.74
CA VAL A 551 6.92 -6.66 -13.83
C VAL A 551 5.80 -7.17 -12.93
N SER A 552 5.36 -6.36 -11.97
CA SER A 552 4.18 -6.64 -11.15
C SER A 552 2.93 -6.05 -11.78
N MET A 553 1.98 -6.90 -12.16
CA MET A 553 0.63 -6.48 -12.53
C MET A 553 -0.33 -6.51 -11.33
N GLN A 554 0.17 -6.84 -10.13
CA GLN A 554 -0.65 -6.91 -8.93
C GLN A 554 -1.02 -5.51 -8.46
N LEU A 555 -2.31 -5.21 -8.50
CA LEU A 555 -2.90 -3.93 -8.12
C LEU A 555 -4.13 -4.19 -7.26
N ASN A 556 -4.13 -3.75 -6.00
CA ASN A 556 -5.19 -4.14 -5.09
C ASN A 556 -6.47 -3.32 -5.27
N VAL A 557 -6.37 -2.06 -5.73
CA VAL A 557 -7.51 -1.16 -5.98
C VAL A 557 -7.29 -0.39 -7.28
N GLY A 558 -8.38 -0.09 -7.99
CA GLY A 558 -8.36 0.70 -9.23
C GLY A 558 -8.65 2.19 -9.01
N VAL A 559 -8.39 3.01 -10.03
CA VAL A 559 -8.63 4.46 -10.01
C VAL A 559 -9.55 4.84 -11.16
N LEU A 560 -10.55 5.68 -10.92
CA LEU A 560 -11.33 6.30 -11.99
C LEU A 560 -10.57 7.53 -12.51
N LEU A 561 -10.36 7.59 -13.82
CA LEU A 561 -9.91 8.81 -14.48
C LEU A 561 -11.16 9.64 -14.80
N VAL A 562 -11.19 10.90 -14.37
CA VAL A 562 -12.36 11.76 -14.47
C VAL A 562 -12.02 13.03 -15.25
N ARG A 563 -12.83 13.28 -16.27
CA ARG A 563 -12.71 14.42 -17.19
C ARG A 563 -13.10 15.74 -16.51
N PRO A 564 -12.80 16.89 -17.12
CA PRO A 564 -13.20 18.20 -16.59
C PRO A 564 -14.70 18.35 -16.40
N ASN A 565 -15.50 17.65 -17.20
CA ASN A 565 -16.96 17.66 -17.10
C ASN A 565 -17.53 16.69 -16.04
N GLY A 566 -16.69 15.96 -15.31
CA GLY A 566 -17.11 15.02 -14.26
C GLY A 566 -17.43 13.60 -14.73
N GLN A 567 -17.26 13.30 -16.02
CA GLN A 567 -17.44 11.95 -16.57
C GLN A 567 -16.19 11.09 -16.41
N VAL A 568 -16.38 9.78 -16.32
CA VAL A 568 -15.26 8.83 -16.30
C VAL A 568 -14.68 8.70 -17.71
N ALA A 569 -13.38 8.89 -17.84
CA ALA A 569 -12.62 8.55 -19.05
C ALA A 569 -12.08 7.14 -18.95
N LEU A 570 -12.19 6.39 -20.05
CA LEU A 570 -11.55 5.09 -20.19
C LEU A 570 -10.27 5.26 -21.01
N PRO A 571 -9.14 4.62 -20.63
CA PRO A 571 -7.88 4.79 -21.34
C PRO A 571 -7.96 4.56 -22.85
N HIS A 572 -8.68 3.51 -23.27
CA HIS A 572 -8.86 3.18 -24.69
C HIS A 572 -9.61 4.25 -25.48
N ALA A 573 -10.26 5.23 -24.83
CA ALA A 573 -10.94 6.31 -25.53
C ALA A 573 -10.01 7.22 -26.35
N MET A 574 -8.69 7.15 -26.09
CA MET A 574 -7.67 7.75 -26.96
C MET A 574 -7.64 7.19 -28.39
N CYS A 575 -8.22 5.99 -28.60
CA CYS A 575 -8.28 5.33 -29.90
C CYS A 575 -9.45 5.85 -30.75
N TYR A 576 -10.30 6.72 -30.20
CA TYR A 576 -11.35 7.39 -30.95
C TYR A 576 -10.74 8.31 -32.03
N LYS A 577 -11.14 8.11 -33.28
CA LYS A 577 -10.65 8.89 -34.44
C LYS A 577 -11.70 9.83 -35.02
N GLY A 578 -12.73 10.18 -34.24
CA GLY A 578 -13.83 11.00 -34.75
C GLY A 578 -14.65 10.26 -35.81
N ASP A 579 -15.26 11.04 -36.70
CA ASP A 579 -16.13 10.53 -37.77
C ASP A 579 -15.35 9.90 -38.94
N ASP A 580 -14.07 10.26 -39.14
CA ASP A 580 -13.20 9.65 -40.16
C ASP A 580 -12.92 8.18 -39.81
N ALA A 581 -12.83 7.85 -38.52
CA ALA A 581 -12.61 6.50 -37.96
C ALA A 581 -11.33 5.77 -38.43
N THR A 582 -10.72 6.20 -39.54
CA THR A 582 -9.54 5.62 -40.17
C THR A 582 -8.37 5.47 -39.19
N GLY A 583 -7.83 4.25 -39.08
CA GLY A 583 -6.69 3.95 -38.22
C GLY A 583 -7.04 3.75 -36.75
N ALA A 584 -8.33 3.65 -36.40
CA ALA A 584 -8.76 3.30 -35.04
C ALA A 584 -8.34 1.87 -34.66
N SER A 585 -8.37 0.94 -35.61
CA SER A 585 -7.92 -0.45 -35.40
C SER A 585 -6.43 -0.52 -35.06
N GLU A 586 -5.58 0.15 -35.83
CA GLU A 586 -4.13 0.16 -35.58
C GLU A 586 -3.82 0.80 -34.21
N ALA A 587 -4.51 1.91 -33.89
CA ALA A 587 -4.37 2.57 -32.60
C ALA A 587 -4.77 1.65 -31.43
N LEU A 588 -5.86 0.89 -31.58
CA LEU A 588 -6.31 -0.05 -30.54
C LEU A 588 -5.37 -1.25 -30.40
N ASP A 589 -4.89 -1.84 -31.50
CA ASP A 589 -3.92 -2.94 -31.47
C ASP A 589 -2.65 -2.55 -30.69
N GLU A 590 -2.11 -1.38 -31.01
CA GLU A 590 -0.95 -0.83 -30.33
C GLU A 590 -1.26 -0.57 -28.84
N PHE A 591 -2.42 0.02 -28.54
CA PHE A 591 -2.83 0.28 -27.17
C PHE A 591 -2.96 -1.02 -26.34
N VAL A 592 -3.55 -2.08 -26.90
CA VAL A 592 -3.69 -3.38 -26.23
C VAL A 592 -2.33 -4.03 -25.97
N ALA A 593 -1.40 -3.96 -26.92
CA ALA A 593 -0.03 -4.47 -26.75
C ALA A 593 0.69 -3.75 -25.58
N ARG A 594 0.52 -2.43 -25.48
CA ARG A 594 1.08 -1.61 -24.41
C ARG A 594 0.41 -1.86 -23.06
N LEU A 595 -0.92 -2.01 -23.03
CA LEU A 595 -1.69 -2.21 -21.80
C LEU A 595 -1.23 -3.45 -21.01
N LYS A 596 -0.72 -4.48 -21.69
CA LYS A 596 -0.13 -5.69 -21.09
C LYS A 596 1.23 -5.46 -20.43
N GLN A 597 1.90 -4.36 -20.76
CA GLN A 597 3.26 -4.03 -20.30
C GLN A 597 3.29 -2.81 -19.38
N GLU A 598 2.21 -2.00 -19.36
CA GLU A 598 2.08 -0.77 -18.58
C GLU A 598 1.06 -0.95 -17.43
N PRO A 599 1.47 -1.47 -16.25
CA PRO A 599 0.54 -1.78 -15.15
C PRO A 599 -0.27 -0.58 -14.65
N LEU A 600 0.29 0.63 -14.70
CA LEU A 600 -0.40 1.84 -14.20
C LEU A 600 -1.62 2.21 -15.03
N LEU A 601 -1.62 1.95 -16.35
CA LEU A 601 -2.80 2.15 -17.19
C LEU A 601 -3.91 1.14 -16.87
N LEU A 602 -3.52 -0.10 -16.53
CA LEU A 602 -4.46 -1.14 -16.14
C LEU A 602 -5.20 -0.81 -14.82
N LYS A 603 -4.65 0.10 -14.01
CA LYS A 603 -5.30 0.60 -12.79
C LYS A 603 -6.60 1.35 -13.08
N ALA A 604 -6.76 1.92 -14.27
CA ALA A 604 -7.97 2.64 -14.69
C ALA A 604 -9.15 1.71 -15.03
N TYR A 605 -8.89 0.42 -15.27
CA TYR A 605 -9.93 -0.57 -15.55
C TYR A 605 -10.54 -1.12 -14.25
N THR A 606 -11.38 -0.28 -13.64
CA THR A 606 -12.15 -0.60 -12.43
C THR A 606 -13.43 -1.38 -12.74
N ALA A 607 -14.18 -1.79 -11.71
CA ALA A 607 -15.52 -2.36 -11.89
C ALA A 607 -16.45 -1.43 -12.68
N GLN A 608 -16.39 -0.13 -12.38
CA GLN A 608 -17.16 0.89 -13.09
C GLN A 608 -16.72 1.00 -14.56
N ALA A 609 -15.42 0.84 -14.84
CA ALA A 609 -14.92 0.87 -16.21
C ALA A 609 -15.47 -0.28 -17.05
N ILE A 610 -15.49 -1.51 -16.50
CA ILE A 610 -16.06 -2.68 -17.18
C ILE A 610 -17.54 -2.45 -17.48
N VAL A 611 -18.30 -2.00 -16.48
CA VAL A 611 -19.71 -1.66 -16.61
C VAL A 611 -19.94 -0.63 -17.72
N SER A 612 -19.13 0.42 -17.77
CA SER A 612 -19.20 1.43 -18.82
C SER A 612 -18.88 0.89 -20.21
N MET A 613 -17.97 -0.10 -20.31
CA MET A 613 -17.70 -0.77 -21.59
C MET A 613 -18.90 -1.61 -22.08
N GLU A 614 -19.55 -2.36 -21.18
CA GLU A 614 -20.77 -3.12 -21.50
C GLU A 614 -21.93 -2.21 -21.94
N ASP A 615 -22.11 -1.09 -21.23
CA ASP A 615 -23.12 -0.08 -21.58
C ASP A 615 -22.85 0.49 -22.97
N ARG A 616 -21.58 0.72 -23.32
CA ARG A 616 -21.21 1.23 -24.63
C ARG A 616 -21.48 0.23 -25.74
N PHE A 617 -21.19 -1.05 -25.54
CA PHE A 617 -21.53 -2.09 -26.51
C PHE A 617 -23.03 -2.32 -26.67
N SER A 618 -23.80 -2.01 -25.62
CA SER A 618 -25.26 -2.07 -25.64
C SER A 618 -25.91 -0.81 -26.25
N ALA A 619 -25.13 0.24 -26.53
CA ALA A 619 -25.64 1.49 -27.07
C ALA A 619 -26.19 1.32 -28.49
N ALA A 620 -27.25 2.07 -28.83
CA ALA A 620 -27.99 1.90 -30.09
C ALA A 620 -27.13 2.11 -31.35
N ASP A 621 -26.05 2.89 -31.26
CA ASP A 621 -25.12 3.16 -32.36
C ASP A 621 -24.00 2.12 -32.50
N VAL A 622 -23.76 1.30 -31.46
CA VAL A 622 -22.68 0.30 -31.41
C VAL A 622 -23.21 -1.12 -31.53
N LYS A 623 -24.33 -1.41 -30.86
CA LYS A 623 -24.92 -2.75 -30.78
C LYS A 623 -25.09 -3.44 -32.15
N PRO A 624 -25.62 -2.78 -33.20
CA PRO A 624 -25.78 -3.43 -34.51
C PRO A 624 -24.44 -3.83 -35.15
N LEU A 625 -23.36 -3.07 -34.87
CA LEU A 625 -22.02 -3.36 -35.39
C LEU A 625 -21.37 -4.52 -34.62
N VAL A 626 -21.58 -4.58 -33.30
CA VAL A 626 -21.13 -5.71 -32.48
C VAL A 626 -21.81 -7.00 -32.93
N GLU A 627 -23.14 -6.99 -33.13
CA GLU A 627 -23.90 -8.15 -33.59
C GLU A 627 -23.52 -8.59 -35.02
N ALA A 628 -23.06 -7.65 -35.86
CA ALA A 628 -22.55 -7.94 -37.20
C ALA A 628 -21.08 -8.43 -37.20
N SER A 629 -20.35 -8.19 -36.11
CA SER A 629 -18.95 -8.57 -35.97
C SER A 629 -18.78 -10.02 -35.50
N SER A 630 -17.60 -10.60 -35.69
CA SER A 630 -17.23 -11.90 -35.14
C SER A 630 -16.71 -11.82 -33.69
N MET A 631 -17.11 -10.79 -32.94
CA MET A 631 -16.62 -10.56 -31.58
C MET A 631 -17.28 -11.55 -30.61
N ASP A 632 -16.53 -12.57 -30.21
CA ASP A 632 -16.96 -13.55 -29.20
C ASP A 632 -16.39 -13.15 -27.83
N VAL A 633 -17.22 -12.49 -27.03
CA VAL A 633 -16.93 -12.14 -25.63
C VAL A 633 -18.08 -12.63 -24.76
N PRO A 634 -17.83 -13.54 -23.79
CA PRO A 634 -18.87 -13.98 -22.87
C PRO A 634 -19.34 -12.82 -22.00
N ASP A 635 -20.63 -12.77 -21.66
CA ASP A 635 -21.18 -11.78 -20.72
C ASP A 635 -20.48 -11.90 -19.35
N ILE A 636 -20.38 -10.80 -18.60
CA ILE A 636 -19.66 -10.79 -17.31
C ILE A 636 -20.22 -11.80 -16.31
N ASP A 637 -21.53 -12.05 -16.31
CA ASP A 637 -22.16 -13.05 -15.45
C ASP A 637 -21.79 -14.48 -15.85
N GLU A 638 -21.55 -14.72 -17.14
CA GLU A 638 -21.07 -16.01 -17.65
C GLU A 638 -19.57 -16.20 -17.38
N ASN A 639 -18.76 -15.17 -17.68
CA ASN A 639 -17.32 -15.17 -17.45
C ASN A 639 -16.98 -15.36 -15.96
N PHE A 640 -17.78 -14.76 -15.08
CA PHE A 640 -17.67 -14.90 -13.62
C PHE A 640 -18.78 -15.73 -12.99
N LYS A 641 -19.25 -16.78 -13.71
CA LYS A 641 -20.19 -17.76 -13.15
C LYS A 641 -19.68 -18.32 -11.82
N ASP A 642 -18.39 -18.62 -11.77
CA ASP A 642 -17.65 -18.95 -10.55
C ASP A 642 -17.13 -17.67 -9.88
N LEU A 643 -17.85 -17.21 -8.84
CA LEU A 643 -17.52 -16.00 -8.08
C LEU A 643 -16.19 -16.09 -7.33
N SER A 644 -15.65 -17.30 -7.18
CA SER A 644 -14.32 -17.53 -6.62
C SER A 644 -13.23 -16.84 -7.47
N LYS A 645 -13.47 -16.73 -8.78
CA LYS A 645 -12.56 -16.10 -9.74
C LYS A 645 -12.73 -14.58 -9.82
N LEU A 646 -13.74 -14.00 -9.17
CA LEU A 646 -14.02 -12.57 -9.25
C LEU A 646 -13.11 -11.76 -8.30
N SER A 647 -12.20 -10.99 -8.89
CA SER A 647 -11.23 -10.12 -8.22
C SER A 647 -10.91 -8.89 -9.07
N HIS A 648 -10.26 -7.88 -8.49
CA HIS A 648 -9.76 -6.73 -9.26
C HIS A 648 -8.80 -7.14 -10.38
N SER A 649 -7.98 -8.18 -10.15
CA SER A 649 -7.04 -8.69 -11.16
C SER A 649 -7.79 -9.32 -12.32
N SER A 650 -8.71 -10.24 -12.05
CA SER A 650 -9.45 -10.95 -13.10
C SER A 650 -10.41 -10.04 -13.87
N LEU A 651 -10.98 -8.99 -13.25
CA LEU A 651 -11.75 -7.97 -13.97
C LEU A 651 -10.90 -7.22 -14.99
N ARG A 652 -9.64 -6.91 -14.67
CA ARG A 652 -8.73 -6.27 -15.62
C ARG A 652 -8.33 -7.19 -16.77
N HIS A 653 -8.13 -8.47 -16.49
CA HIS A 653 -7.90 -9.47 -17.54
C HIS A 653 -9.12 -9.58 -18.46
N TYR A 654 -10.33 -9.53 -17.91
CA TYR A 654 -11.56 -9.47 -18.70
C TYR A 654 -11.64 -8.17 -19.54
N ALA A 655 -11.20 -7.03 -19.01
CA ALA A 655 -11.07 -5.79 -19.79
C ALA A 655 -10.12 -5.94 -20.99
N ILE A 656 -8.94 -6.52 -20.76
CA ILE A 656 -7.95 -6.80 -21.82
C ILE A 656 -8.58 -7.72 -22.87
N HIS A 657 -9.25 -8.79 -22.43
CA HIS A 657 -9.91 -9.74 -23.32
C HIS A 657 -10.97 -9.07 -24.21
N ILE A 658 -11.81 -8.20 -23.65
CA ILE A 658 -12.77 -7.40 -24.41
C ILE A 658 -12.06 -6.58 -25.49
N LEU A 659 -10.99 -5.87 -25.13
CA LEU A 659 -10.27 -4.98 -26.05
C LEU A 659 -9.51 -5.76 -27.12
N GLU A 660 -8.94 -6.92 -26.79
CA GLU A 660 -8.32 -7.83 -27.76
C GLU A 660 -9.34 -8.29 -28.79
N LYS A 661 -10.51 -8.75 -28.34
CA LYS A 661 -11.58 -9.21 -29.23
C LYS A 661 -12.13 -8.09 -30.09
N LEU A 662 -12.23 -6.88 -29.55
CA LEU A 662 -12.58 -5.69 -30.31
C LEU A 662 -11.51 -5.37 -31.38
N ALA A 663 -10.22 -5.46 -31.03
CA ALA A 663 -9.10 -5.20 -31.95
C ALA A 663 -8.97 -6.28 -33.06
N GLU A 664 -9.36 -7.52 -32.76
CA GLU A 664 -9.43 -8.62 -33.74
C GLU A 664 -10.46 -8.39 -34.85
N THR A 665 -11.49 -7.57 -34.60
CA THR A 665 -12.53 -7.27 -35.62
C THR A 665 -11.97 -6.51 -36.83
N LYS A 666 -10.90 -5.73 -36.65
CA LYS A 666 -10.33 -4.81 -37.65
C LYS A 666 -11.34 -3.82 -38.25
N ASP A 667 -12.47 -3.60 -37.58
CA ASP A 667 -13.51 -2.66 -38.02
C ASP A 667 -13.26 -1.29 -37.38
N ASP A 668 -12.62 -0.40 -38.15
CA ASP A 668 -12.32 0.97 -37.74
C ASP A 668 -13.55 1.73 -37.23
N LYS A 669 -14.72 1.52 -37.83
CA LYS A 669 -15.96 2.22 -37.43
C LYS A 669 -16.48 1.69 -36.10
N LEU A 670 -16.56 0.38 -35.94
CA LEU A 670 -16.92 -0.25 -34.67
C LEU A 670 -15.97 0.18 -33.56
N ILE A 671 -14.66 0.11 -33.81
CA ILE A 671 -13.62 0.45 -32.84
C ILE A 671 -13.69 1.93 -32.45
N SER A 672 -13.80 2.84 -33.42
CA SER A 672 -13.94 4.28 -33.14
C SER A 672 -15.19 4.53 -32.28
N LEU A 673 -16.35 3.97 -32.64
CA LEU A 673 -17.57 4.15 -31.85
C LEU A 673 -17.49 3.49 -30.46
N ALA A 674 -16.90 2.32 -30.34
CA ALA A 674 -16.67 1.66 -29.05
C ALA A 674 -15.75 2.48 -28.14
N CYS A 675 -14.73 3.15 -28.71
CA CYS A 675 -13.80 4.01 -27.98
C CYS A 675 -14.33 5.43 -27.76
N LYS A 676 -15.51 5.79 -28.29
CA LYS A 676 -16.06 7.14 -28.16
C LYS A 676 -16.28 7.50 -26.69
N PRO A 677 -15.70 8.60 -26.19
CA PRO A 677 -15.99 9.07 -24.83
C PRO A 677 -17.48 9.34 -24.63
N ALA A 678 -17.99 9.08 -23.42
CA ALA A 678 -19.32 9.53 -23.05
C ALA A 678 -19.42 11.07 -23.22
N SER A 679 -20.58 11.56 -23.63
CA SER A 679 -20.81 13.00 -23.90
C SER A 679 -22.05 13.56 -23.19
N SER A 680 -22.86 12.73 -22.54
CA SER A 680 -24.07 13.17 -21.83
C SER A 680 -23.76 13.65 -20.40
N SER A 681 -24.06 14.90 -20.08
CA SER A 681 -23.88 15.46 -18.74
C SER A 681 -24.77 14.82 -17.68
N SER A 682 -25.89 14.18 -18.07
CA SER A 682 -26.78 13.46 -17.15
C SER A 682 -26.17 12.17 -16.60
N GLU A 683 -25.05 11.72 -17.16
CA GLU A 683 -24.34 10.49 -16.79
C GLU A 683 -23.04 10.77 -16.01
N ALA A 684 -22.76 12.03 -15.68
CA ALA A 684 -21.57 12.41 -14.92
C ALA A 684 -21.65 11.87 -13.48
N LEU A 685 -20.67 11.06 -13.09
CA LEU A 685 -20.54 10.50 -11.73
C LEU A 685 -19.99 11.52 -10.74
N PHE A 686 -19.24 12.50 -11.22
CA PHE A 686 -18.58 13.54 -10.43
C PHE A 686 -19.04 14.92 -10.87
N PRO A 687 -18.93 15.94 -10.00
CA PRO A 687 -19.16 17.32 -10.42
C PRO A 687 -18.08 17.74 -11.44
N PRO A 688 -18.37 18.73 -12.31
CA PRO A 688 -17.34 19.36 -13.13
C PRO A 688 -16.19 19.87 -12.27
N PHE A 689 -14.98 19.82 -12.82
CA PHE A 689 -13.79 20.32 -12.15
C PHE A 689 -13.98 21.82 -11.86
N ASP A 690 -13.88 22.16 -10.59
CA ASP A 690 -13.97 23.53 -10.13
C ASP A 690 -13.19 23.66 -8.82
N ALA A 691 -11.97 24.21 -8.93
CA ALA A 691 -11.08 24.39 -7.80
C ALA A 691 -11.72 25.25 -6.69
N SER A 692 -12.60 26.20 -7.03
CA SER A 692 -13.24 27.10 -6.05
C SER A 692 -14.30 26.40 -5.19
N LYS A 693 -14.90 25.32 -5.70
CA LYS A 693 -15.94 24.55 -5.00
C LYS A 693 -15.38 23.34 -4.25
N LEU A 694 -14.09 23.03 -4.42
CA LEU A 694 -13.46 21.82 -3.91
C LEU A 694 -13.57 21.69 -2.38
N LEU A 695 -13.30 22.77 -1.65
CA LEU A 695 -13.35 22.77 -0.18
C LEU A 695 -14.78 22.92 0.36
N LEU A 696 -15.74 23.26 -0.50
CA LEU A 696 -17.08 23.67 -0.12
C LEU A 696 -18.13 22.70 -0.68
N GLN A 697 -18.83 23.06 -1.76
CA GLN A 697 -19.96 22.32 -2.31
C GLN A 697 -19.56 20.91 -2.77
N ASN A 698 -18.37 20.76 -3.35
CA ASN A 698 -17.92 19.51 -3.95
C ASN A 698 -17.15 18.60 -3.00
N ALA A 699 -16.80 19.06 -1.79
CA ALA A 699 -15.94 18.32 -0.85
C ALA A 699 -16.46 16.92 -0.52
N HIS A 700 -17.78 16.76 -0.43
CA HIS A 700 -18.44 15.50 -0.09
C HIS A 700 -18.34 14.43 -1.21
N LYS A 701 -18.05 14.83 -2.45
CA LYS A 701 -17.89 13.93 -3.61
C LYS A 701 -16.54 13.20 -3.60
N PHE A 702 -15.59 13.67 -2.79
CA PHE A 702 -14.26 13.09 -2.62
C PHE A 702 -14.07 12.63 -1.16
N PRO A 703 -14.75 11.54 -0.74
CA PRO A 703 -14.66 11.06 0.64
C PRO A 703 -13.24 10.61 0.97
N GLY A 704 -12.75 10.97 2.16
CA GLY A 704 -11.36 10.73 2.59
C GLY A 704 -10.47 11.94 2.35
N MET A 705 -9.17 11.69 2.12
CA MET A 705 -8.21 12.75 1.83
C MET A 705 -8.00 12.92 0.33
N THR A 706 -8.10 14.17 -0.11
CA THR A 706 -7.92 14.59 -1.49
C THR A 706 -6.61 15.35 -1.67
N LEU A 707 -5.82 14.96 -2.66
CA LEU A 707 -4.63 15.72 -3.06
C LEU A 707 -5.01 16.72 -4.15
N THR A 708 -4.63 17.99 -4.00
CA THR A 708 -4.64 18.94 -5.12
C THR A 708 -3.23 19.14 -5.60
N VAL A 709 -3.00 18.85 -6.88
CA VAL A 709 -1.68 18.90 -7.49
C VAL A 709 -1.63 20.13 -8.37
N SER A 710 -0.70 21.03 -8.04
CA SER A 710 -0.52 22.32 -8.70
C SER A 710 0.95 22.71 -8.68
N ALA A 711 1.33 23.60 -9.60
CA ALA A 711 2.62 24.28 -9.54
C ALA A 711 2.70 25.24 -8.34
N ASP A 712 1.56 25.85 -7.95
CA ASP A 712 1.44 26.68 -6.75
C ASP A 712 0.22 26.28 -5.90
N PRO A 713 0.33 25.18 -5.12
CA PRO A 713 -0.75 24.72 -4.26
C PRO A 713 -1.10 25.72 -3.16
N LYS A 714 -0.14 26.56 -2.75
CA LYS A 714 -0.33 27.56 -1.69
C LYS A 714 -1.30 28.63 -2.15
N GLN A 715 -1.10 29.17 -3.36
CA GLN A 715 -2.03 30.14 -3.94
C GLN A 715 -3.39 29.52 -4.19
N GLN A 716 -3.46 28.34 -4.81
CA GLN A 716 -4.71 27.64 -5.11
C GLN A 716 -5.58 27.43 -3.85
N ILE A 717 -4.99 26.89 -2.79
CA ILE A 717 -5.69 26.67 -1.51
C ILE A 717 -6.12 27.99 -0.88
N SER A 718 -5.24 29.00 -0.87
CA SER A 718 -5.57 30.30 -0.26
C SER A 718 -6.80 30.93 -0.93
N THR A 719 -6.90 30.82 -2.26
CA THR A 719 -8.06 31.32 -3.02
C THR A 719 -9.32 30.51 -2.72
N THR A 720 -9.24 29.18 -2.76
CA THR A 720 -10.42 28.32 -2.53
C THR A 720 -10.93 28.39 -1.09
N ALA A 721 -10.05 28.62 -0.12
CA ALA A 721 -10.39 28.57 1.30
C ALA A 721 -10.85 29.91 1.89
N GLU A 722 -10.90 30.99 1.11
CA GLU A 722 -11.21 32.34 1.60
C GLU A 722 -12.49 32.39 2.45
N ALA A 723 -13.55 31.70 2.00
CA ALA A 723 -14.82 31.62 2.73
C ALA A 723 -14.69 30.90 4.09
N LEU A 724 -13.88 29.83 4.18
CA LEU A 724 -13.65 29.08 5.41
C LEU A 724 -12.82 29.91 6.41
N VAL A 725 -11.74 30.55 5.93
CA VAL A 725 -10.83 31.35 6.76
C VAL A 725 -11.56 32.56 7.35
N LYS A 726 -12.44 33.21 6.57
CA LYS A 726 -13.22 34.37 7.03
C LYS A 726 -14.18 34.04 8.17
N GLU A 727 -14.70 32.82 8.21
CA GLU A 727 -15.64 32.37 9.25
C GLU A 727 -14.94 31.76 10.47
N MET A 728 -13.67 31.36 10.32
CA MET A 728 -12.87 30.84 11.41
C MET A 728 -12.55 31.96 12.43
N PRO A 729 -12.82 31.76 13.73
CA PRO A 729 -12.37 32.68 14.78
C PRO A 729 -10.85 32.81 14.79
N SER A 730 -10.33 33.97 15.18
CA SER A 730 -8.88 34.15 15.33
C SER A 730 -8.30 33.20 16.38
N LEU A 731 -7.09 32.70 16.14
CA LEU A 731 -6.39 31.80 17.08
C LEU A 731 -6.18 32.49 18.43
N LYS A 732 -5.95 33.80 18.43
CA LYS A 732 -5.84 34.60 19.66
C LYS A 732 -7.14 34.57 20.48
N LYS A 733 -8.31 34.64 19.84
CA LYS A 733 -9.59 34.56 20.53
C LYS A 733 -9.82 33.16 21.10
N MET A 734 -9.58 32.12 20.30
CA MET A 734 -9.71 30.72 20.72
C MET A 734 -8.76 30.36 21.87
N THR A 735 -7.53 30.87 21.86
CA THR A 735 -6.56 30.67 22.95
C THR A 735 -7.05 31.29 24.25
N LYS A 736 -7.56 32.53 24.21
CA LYS A 736 -8.11 33.20 25.40
C LYS A 736 -9.34 32.48 25.95
N GLU A 737 -10.22 32.00 25.08
CA GLU A 737 -11.39 31.21 25.49
C GLU A 737 -10.96 29.90 26.15
N LEU A 738 -9.91 29.25 25.63
CA LEU A 738 -9.35 28.03 26.18
C LEU A 738 -8.73 28.26 27.56
N GLU A 739 -7.89 29.29 27.70
CA GLU A 739 -7.27 29.66 28.98
C GLU A 739 -8.33 30.02 30.03
N ALA A 740 -9.36 30.77 29.65
CA ALA A 740 -10.47 31.11 30.54
C ALA A 740 -11.25 29.86 30.97
N ALA A 741 -11.48 28.92 30.05
CA ALA A 741 -12.14 27.65 30.34
C ALA A 741 -11.28 26.78 31.27
N GLU A 742 -9.99 26.60 30.99
CA GLU A 742 -9.05 25.86 31.83
C GLU A 742 -8.97 26.45 33.25
N ALA A 743 -8.90 27.79 33.37
CA ALA A 743 -8.92 28.47 34.65
C ALA A 743 -10.23 28.26 35.42
N ALA A 744 -11.37 28.27 34.72
CA ALA A 744 -12.67 27.99 35.34
C ALA A 744 -12.80 26.53 35.80
N LEU A 745 -12.25 25.58 35.04
CA LEU A 745 -12.20 24.17 35.41
C LEU A 745 -11.29 23.95 36.61
N GLN A 746 -10.09 24.55 36.62
CA GLN A 746 -9.17 24.49 37.74
C GLN A 746 -9.81 25.02 39.02
N LYS A 747 -10.51 26.17 38.94
CA LYS A 747 -11.24 26.74 40.08
C LYS A 747 -12.34 25.82 40.61
N ARG A 748 -13.01 25.06 39.72
CA ARG A 748 -14.01 24.06 40.11
C ARG A 748 -13.35 22.85 40.78
N LEU A 749 -12.25 22.34 40.24
CA LEU A 749 -11.47 21.24 40.83
C LEU A 749 -10.94 21.62 42.22
N ASP A 750 -10.41 22.82 42.38
CA ASP A 750 -9.93 23.34 43.67
C ASP A 750 -11.08 23.48 44.69
N GLY A 751 -12.29 23.84 44.23
CA GLY A 751 -13.50 23.88 45.05
C GLY A 751 -13.93 22.49 45.54
N ILE A 752 -13.95 21.51 44.63
CA ILE A 752 -14.26 20.10 44.93
C ILE A 752 -13.23 19.53 45.92
N ARG A 753 -11.95 19.82 45.71
CA ARG A 753 -10.86 19.40 46.60
C ARG A 753 -11.03 19.96 48.01
N LYS A 754 -11.33 21.25 48.15
CA LYS A 754 -11.61 21.90 49.45
C LYS A 754 -12.84 21.34 50.16
N GLU A 755 -13.83 20.82 49.42
CA GLU A 755 -14.97 20.13 50.01
C GLU A 755 -14.64 18.70 50.44
N ALA A 756 -13.84 17.99 49.66
CA ALA A 756 -13.40 16.64 49.96
C ALA A 756 -12.46 16.61 51.19
N GLU A 757 -11.56 17.60 51.32
CA GLU A 757 -10.66 17.77 52.47
C GLU A 757 -11.39 18.06 53.80
N LYS A 758 -12.67 18.46 53.78
CA LYS A 758 -13.49 18.64 54.99
C LYS A 758 -13.99 17.31 55.58
N VAL A 759 -13.84 16.20 54.86
CA VAL A 759 -14.27 14.87 55.31
C VAL A 759 -13.13 14.18 56.05
N LYS A 760 -13.39 13.66 57.26
CA LYS A 760 -12.37 12.91 58.03
C LYS A 760 -12.08 11.55 57.38
N GLY A 761 -10.85 11.40 56.89
CA GLY A 761 -10.27 10.20 56.28
C GLY A 761 -9.13 10.67 55.38
N GLY A 762 -7.95 10.03 55.43
CA GLY A 762 -6.72 10.50 54.77
C GLY A 762 -6.83 10.72 53.25
N GLU A 763 -5.72 11.07 52.60
CA GLU A 763 -5.65 11.45 51.17
C GLU A 763 -6.42 10.50 50.23
N ASP A 764 -6.36 9.18 50.46
CA ASP A 764 -7.08 8.17 49.66
C ASP A 764 -8.60 8.40 49.61
N ARG A 765 -9.22 8.85 50.71
CA ARG A 765 -10.67 9.12 50.78
C ARG A 765 -11.04 10.43 50.10
N VAL A 766 -10.14 11.40 50.09
CA VAL A 766 -10.28 12.67 49.38
C VAL A 766 -10.25 12.42 47.87
N GLU A 767 -9.32 11.58 47.40
CA GLU A 767 -9.24 11.18 45.99
C GLU A 767 -10.48 10.40 45.52
N GLU A 768 -10.99 9.47 46.34
CA GLU A 768 -12.20 8.71 46.03
C GLU A 768 -13.44 9.62 45.89
N ILE A 769 -13.58 10.62 46.76
CA ILE A 769 -14.66 11.62 46.70
C ILE A 769 -14.51 12.52 45.47
N MET A 770 -13.29 12.92 45.11
CA MET A 770 -13.04 13.69 43.89
C MET A 770 -13.41 12.87 42.65
N ALA A 771 -12.99 11.61 42.58
CA ALA A 771 -13.31 10.72 41.47
C ALA A 771 -14.83 10.46 41.37
N ALA A 772 -15.53 10.31 42.49
CA ALA A 772 -16.99 10.16 42.51
C ALA A 772 -17.71 11.42 42.05
N LYS A 773 -17.32 12.62 42.53
CA LYS A 773 -17.91 13.89 42.11
C LYS A 773 -17.63 14.20 40.63
N LEU A 774 -16.45 13.86 40.13
CA LEU A 774 -16.12 14.00 38.70
C LEU A 774 -17.00 13.10 37.82
N ARG A 775 -17.33 11.88 38.30
CA ARG A 775 -18.28 10.98 37.62
C ARG A 775 -19.72 11.52 37.67
N ASP A 776 -20.19 12.00 38.82
CA ASP A 776 -21.55 12.54 38.99
C ASP A 776 -21.82 13.78 38.11
N MET A 777 -20.79 14.60 37.87
CA MET A 777 -20.92 15.77 37.00
C MET A 777 -20.75 15.44 35.50
N GLY A 778 -20.61 14.16 35.12
CA GLY A 778 -20.37 13.75 33.73
C GLY A 778 -19.02 14.25 33.18
N LEU A 779 -18.09 14.63 34.05
CA LEU A 779 -16.78 15.20 33.72
C LEU A 779 -15.69 14.14 33.61
N SER A 780 -16.05 12.85 33.61
CA SER A 780 -15.10 11.76 33.72
C SER A 780 -14.16 11.59 32.52
N ASP A 781 -14.40 12.27 31.38
CA ASP A 781 -13.45 12.33 30.25
C ASP A 781 -13.59 13.59 29.35
N ALA A 782 -14.43 14.57 29.72
CA ALA A 782 -14.68 15.77 28.91
C ALA A 782 -14.00 16.99 29.53
N GLY A 783 -12.70 17.15 29.25
CA GLY A 783 -12.01 18.42 29.47
C GLY A 783 -12.73 19.57 28.76
N THR A 784 -12.45 20.80 29.20
CA THR A 784 -12.98 22.04 28.61
C THR A 784 -12.88 22.03 27.10
N THR A 785 -14.03 21.88 26.44
CA THR A 785 -14.08 21.63 25.00
C THR A 785 -13.89 22.95 24.26
N LEU A 786 -12.68 23.13 23.72
CA LEU A 786 -12.46 24.15 22.69
C LEU A 786 -13.47 23.91 21.56
N LYS A 787 -14.30 24.91 21.24
CA LYS A 787 -15.31 24.78 20.18
C LYS A 787 -14.79 25.35 18.87
N ILE A 788 -14.01 24.54 18.14
CA ILE A 788 -13.74 24.82 16.72
C ILE A 788 -15.08 24.76 15.98
N PRO A 789 -15.48 25.79 15.22
CA PRO A 789 -16.76 25.78 14.51
C PRO A 789 -16.81 24.63 13.50
N GLU A 790 -17.71 23.68 13.74
CA GLU A 790 -17.79 22.46 12.94
C GLU A 790 -18.03 22.76 11.45
N HIS A 791 -18.79 23.82 11.11
CA HIS A 791 -19.04 24.23 9.72
C HIS A 791 -17.80 24.75 8.98
N CYS A 792 -16.71 25.07 9.69
CA CYS A 792 -15.42 25.43 9.10
C CYS A 792 -14.50 24.21 8.90
N VAL A 793 -14.89 23.02 9.39
CA VAL A 793 -14.13 21.78 9.24
C VAL A 793 -14.65 21.05 8.01
N VAL A 794 -13.82 20.94 6.97
CA VAL A 794 -14.22 20.34 5.69
C VAL A 794 -14.69 18.89 5.92
N ASN A 795 -15.79 18.51 5.28
CA ASN A 795 -16.45 17.20 5.41
C ASN A 795 -16.90 16.84 6.85
N SER A 796 -17.10 17.82 7.73
CA SER A 796 -17.89 17.62 8.95
C SER A 796 -19.39 17.63 8.64
N ARG A 797 -20.21 17.21 9.61
CA ARG A 797 -21.68 17.20 9.44
C ARG A 797 -22.22 18.61 9.25
N ALA A 798 -21.77 19.57 10.06
CA ALA A 798 -22.20 20.96 9.92
C ALA A 798 -21.73 21.60 8.61
N HIS A 799 -20.53 21.25 8.13
CA HIS A 799 -20.00 21.73 6.85
C HIS A 799 -20.85 21.23 5.68
N MET A 800 -21.12 19.92 5.61
CA MET A 800 -21.97 19.34 4.56
C MET A 800 -23.36 19.97 4.53
N ARG A 801 -24.01 20.14 5.70
CA ARG A 801 -25.32 20.79 5.77
C ARG A 801 -25.31 22.21 5.21
N LYS A 802 -24.25 22.96 5.46
CA LYS A 802 -24.12 24.35 5.01
C LYS A 802 -23.84 24.46 3.51
N TYR A 803 -22.91 23.67 2.99
CA TYR A 803 -22.38 23.85 1.63
C TYR A 803 -22.96 22.86 0.60
N ALA A 804 -23.44 21.69 1.01
CA ALA A 804 -24.01 20.67 0.12
C ALA A 804 -25.51 20.42 0.34
N GLY A 805 -26.07 20.85 1.48
CA GLY A 805 -27.48 20.71 1.82
C GLY A 805 -27.77 19.62 2.87
N ALA A 806 -28.97 19.65 3.44
CA ALA A 806 -29.35 18.74 4.53
C ALA A 806 -29.47 17.28 4.08
N GLU A 807 -30.06 17.04 2.91
CA GLU A 807 -30.25 15.69 2.33
C GLU A 807 -28.91 14.96 2.18
N VAL A 808 -27.91 15.63 1.58
CA VAL A 808 -26.55 15.08 1.45
C VAL A 808 -25.93 14.77 2.80
N ALA A 809 -26.09 15.64 3.80
CA ALA A 809 -25.53 15.39 5.12
C ALA A 809 -26.16 14.19 5.83
N GLU A 810 -27.44 13.90 5.56
CA GLU A 810 -28.16 12.73 6.09
C GLU A 810 -27.75 11.44 5.36
N GLU A 811 -27.49 11.49 4.05
CA GLU A 811 -26.96 10.34 3.29
C GLU A 811 -25.63 9.82 3.84
N PHE A 812 -24.81 10.71 4.39
CA PHE A 812 -23.50 10.36 4.95
C PHE A 812 -23.56 10.05 6.46
N GLU A 813 -24.74 10.06 7.08
CA GLU A 813 -24.87 9.78 8.52
C GLU A 813 -24.37 8.38 8.89
N GLY A 814 -23.42 8.30 9.84
CA GLY A 814 -22.75 7.04 10.22
C GLY A 814 -21.60 6.62 9.30
N SER A 815 -21.30 7.39 8.25
CA SER A 815 -20.15 7.17 7.38
C SER A 815 -18.84 7.43 8.13
N PRO A 816 -17.81 6.57 7.96
CA PRO A 816 -16.48 6.80 8.52
C PRO A 816 -15.77 8.03 7.91
N PHE A 817 -16.32 8.61 6.83
CA PHE A 817 -15.77 9.78 6.16
C PHE A 817 -16.24 11.11 6.75
N ILE A 818 -17.20 11.11 7.69
CA ILE A 818 -17.55 12.32 8.45
C ILE A 818 -16.39 12.69 9.35
N ARG A 819 -15.90 13.91 9.21
CA ARG A 819 -14.79 14.43 10.01
C ARG A 819 -15.27 15.09 11.28
N ASN A 820 -14.65 14.70 12.38
CA ASN A 820 -14.85 15.37 13.67
C ASN A 820 -13.95 16.60 13.77
N PRO A 821 -14.39 17.66 14.45
CA PRO A 821 -13.53 18.80 14.76
C PRO A 821 -12.26 18.39 15.51
N PRO A 822 -11.11 19.05 15.26
CA PRO A 822 -9.88 18.78 16.00
C PRO A 822 -10.03 18.96 17.50
N GLY A 823 -9.24 18.19 18.27
CA GLY A 823 -9.24 18.28 19.72
C GLY A 823 -8.37 19.42 20.26
N GLN A 824 -8.42 19.63 21.57
CA GLN A 824 -7.59 20.63 22.26
C GLN A 824 -6.08 20.39 22.07
N ALA A 825 -5.64 19.12 22.04
CA ALA A 825 -4.24 18.77 21.83
C ALA A 825 -3.76 19.15 20.42
N ASP A 826 -4.59 18.92 19.40
CA ASP A 826 -4.29 19.31 18.02
C ASP A 826 -4.21 20.84 17.93
N PHE A 827 -5.14 21.57 18.56
CA PHE A 827 -5.10 23.03 18.62
C PHE A 827 -3.81 23.58 19.24
N LYS A 828 -3.42 23.07 20.42
CA LYS A 828 -2.19 23.50 21.09
C LYS A 828 -0.96 23.24 20.22
N LYS A 829 -0.92 22.12 19.50
CA LYS A 829 0.19 21.80 18.60
C LYS A 829 0.23 22.74 17.39
N VAL A 830 -0.92 22.98 16.74
CA VAL A 830 -1.02 23.92 15.61
C VAL A 830 -0.60 25.33 16.01
N ALA A 831 -1.01 25.80 17.19
CA ALA A 831 -0.66 27.12 17.71
C ALA A 831 0.85 27.33 17.95
N THR A 832 1.65 26.27 17.98
CA THR A 832 3.13 26.34 18.13
C THR A 832 3.89 26.27 16.81
N LEU A 833 3.20 26.04 15.69
CA LEU A 833 3.86 25.91 14.38
C LEU A 833 4.32 27.28 13.85
N PRO A 834 5.44 27.34 13.11
CA PRO A 834 6.01 28.57 12.60
C PRO A 834 5.32 29.03 11.31
N VAL A 835 3.99 29.15 11.32
CA VAL A 835 3.18 29.57 10.16
C VAL A 835 2.22 30.69 10.53
N ASP A 836 1.70 31.38 9.52
CA ASP A 836 0.73 32.46 9.74
C ASP A 836 -0.63 31.95 10.27
N GLU A 837 -1.48 32.90 10.66
CA GLU A 837 -2.79 32.60 11.23
C GLU A 837 -3.74 31.92 10.22
N THR A 838 -3.59 32.23 8.93
CA THR A 838 -4.37 31.62 7.85
C THR A 838 -4.07 30.13 7.74
N TRP A 839 -2.81 29.74 7.64
CA TRP A 839 -2.40 28.33 7.57
C TRP A 839 -2.70 27.57 8.85
N SER A 840 -2.62 28.24 10.00
CA SER A 840 -3.06 27.67 11.27
C SER A 840 -4.57 27.38 11.27
N ALA A 841 -5.40 28.30 10.77
CA ALA A 841 -6.84 28.10 10.62
C ALA A 841 -7.14 26.96 9.64
N LEU A 842 -6.46 26.91 8.50
CA LEU A 842 -6.61 25.85 7.50
C LEU A 842 -6.29 24.46 8.07
N LEU A 843 -5.20 24.34 8.85
CA LEU A 843 -4.86 23.06 9.51
C LEU A 843 -6.00 22.58 10.42
N LEU A 844 -6.64 23.48 11.16
CA LEU A 844 -7.79 23.16 12.00
C LEU A 844 -9.06 22.83 11.18
N SER A 845 -9.20 23.40 9.99
CA SER A 845 -10.23 23.04 9.01
C SER A 845 -9.99 21.69 8.33
N GLY A 846 -8.80 21.09 8.51
CA GLY A 846 -8.39 19.88 7.81
C GLY A 846 -7.83 20.12 6.41
N VAL A 847 -7.31 21.31 6.15
CA VAL A 847 -6.73 21.73 4.86
C VAL A 847 -5.26 22.12 5.09
N ALA A 848 -4.36 21.71 4.20
CA ALA A 848 -2.95 22.06 4.30
C ALA A 848 -2.27 22.12 2.93
N ALA A 849 -1.03 22.62 2.88
CA ALA A 849 -0.15 22.46 1.73
C ALA A 849 1.14 21.76 2.21
N HIS A 850 1.65 20.79 1.46
CA HIS A 850 2.91 20.12 1.75
C HIS A 850 3.97 20.58 0.75
N MET A 851 4.69 21.64 1.11
CA MET A 851 5.72 22.27 0.29
C MET A 851 7.02 22.43 1.10
N PRO A 852 7.89 21.41 1.16
CA PRO A 852 9.08 21.41 2.03
C PRO A 852 10.05 22.57 1.81
N HIS A 853 10.06 23.14 0.60
CA HIS A 853 10.96 24.21 0.19
C HIS A 853 10.31 25.61 0.20
N ASP A 854 9.03 25.72 0.55
CA ASP A 854 8.36 27.03 0.62
C ASP A 854 8.79 27.78 1.89
N ILE A 855 9.35 28.98 1.70
CA ILE A 855 9.87 29.83 2.78
C ILE A 855 8.75 30.37 3.67
N GLY A 856 7.53 30.56 3.14
CA GLY A 856 6.41 31.05 3.93
C GLY A 856 5.78 29.98 4.84
N LEU A 857 5.92 28.70 4.48
CA LEU A 857 5.46 27.56 5.27
C LEU A 857 6.56 26.96 6.15
N ASN A 858 7.84 27.10 5.75
CA ASN A 858 9.00 26.61 6.48
C ASN A 858 10.05 27.74 6.63
N PRO A 859 9.75 28.77 7.44
CA PRO A 859 10.64 29.91 7.59
C PRO A 859 11.99 29.50 8.18
N ALA A 860 13.07 30.04 7.64
CA ALA A 860 14.45 29.71 8.02
C ALA A 860 14.78 28.19 7.94
N GLY A 861 14.07 27.44 7.08
CA GLY A 861 14.26 26.00 6.92
C GLY A 861 13.63 25.16 8.05
N ASP A 862 12.83 25.75 8.94
CA ASP A 862 12.11 24.98 9.97
C ASP A 862 11.00 24.14 9.34
N THR A 863 11.26 22.84 9.20
CA THR A 863 10.34 21.87 8.59
C THR A 863 9.24 21.39 9.54
N SER A 864 9.08 21.98 10.73
CA SER A 864 8.08 21.57 11.74
C SER A 864 6.66 21.56 11.19
N TYR A 865 6.29 22.55 10.37
CA TYR A 865 4.99 22.59 9.70
C TYR A 865 4.83 21.42 8.71
N THR A 866 5.76 21.27 7.78
CA THR A 866 5.68 20.22 6.75
C THR A 866 5.67 18.82 7.37
N ASN A 867 6.47 18.61 8.42
CA ASN A 867 6.48 17.36 9.19
C ASN A 867 5.15 17.11 9.90
N TYR A 868 4.53 18.16 10.47
CA TYR A 868 3.20 18.06 11.05
C TYR A 868 2.15 17.71 9.99
N VAL A 869 2.15 18.38 8.84
CA VAL A 869 1.25 18.09 7.71
C VAL A 869 1.38 16.64 7.29
N ALA A 870 2.61 16.14 7.08
CA ALA A 870 2.85 14.75 6.73
C ALA A 870 2.28 13.77 7.78
N ASP A 871 2.47 14.04 9.07
CA ASP A 871 1.88 13.25 10.16
C ASP A 871 0.33 13.29 10.13
N GLN A 872 -0.27 14.45 9.88
CA GLN A 872 -1.73 14.56 9.74
C GLN A 872 -2.25 13.80 8.52
N MET A 873 -1.52 13.83 7.40
CA MET A 873 -1.85 13.08 6.19
C MET A 873 -1.82 11.57 6.45
N GLU A 874 -0.76 11.05 7.10
CA GLU A 874 -0.63 9.62 7.43
C GLU A 874 -1.73 9.11 8.35
N ASN A 875 -2.18 9.94 9.28
CA ASN A 875 -3.26 9.61 10.22
C ASN A 875 -4.66 9.87 9.64
N GLY A 876 -4.79 10.24 8.35
CA GLY A 876 -6.09 10.54 7.72
C GLY A 876 -6.79 11.76 8.31
N LYS A 877 -6.04 12.65 8.99
CA LYS A 877 -6.55 13.84 9.66
C LYS A 877 -6.66 15.06 8.75
N LEU A 878 -6.38 14.97 7.45
CA LEU A 878 -6.65 16.04 6.47
C LEU A 878 -7.73 15.63 5.47
N ALA A 879 -8.56 16.60 5.06
CA ALA A 879 -9.56 16.44 4.01
C ALA A 879 -8.95 16.78 2.65
N VAL A 880 -8.17 17.86 2.60
CA VAL A 880 -7.49 18.32 1.38
C VAL A 880 -6.06 18.69 1.69
N CYS A 881 -5.13 18.26 0.85
CA CYS A 881 -3.73 18.68 0.93
C CYS A 881 -3.21 19.08 -0.46
N GLY A 882 -2.71 20.30 -0.56
CA GLY A 882 -2.05 20.80 -1.76
C GLY A 882 -0.61 20.33 -1.83
N VAL A 883 -0.19 19.82 -2.98
CA VAL A 883 1.13 19.20 -3.14
C VAL A 883 1.78 19.58 -4.47
N THR A 884 3.10 19.70 -4.45
CA THR A 884 3.93 19.84 -5.66
C THR A 884 4.41 18.47 -6.14
N LYS A 885 5.16 18.44 -7.24
CA LYS A 885 5.77 17.21 -7.77
C LYS A 885 6.62 16.45 -6.74
N ASP A 886 7.21 17.13 -5.76
CA ASP A 886 8.07 16.53 -4.73
C ASP A 886 7.33 15.50 -3.87
N PHE A 887 5.99 15.56 -3.84
CA PHE A 887 5.16 14.58 -3.16
C PHE A 887 5.03 13.24 -3.89
N THR A 888 5.27 13.19 -5.22
CA THR A 888 5.18 11.95 -6.01
C THR A 888 6.16 10.87 -5.55
N TYR A 889 7.17 11.28 -4.78
CA TYR A 889 8.24 10.42 -4.31
C TYR A 889 8.41 10.56 -2.79
N GLY A 890 7.49 9.97 -2.02
CA GLY A 890 7.49 10.00 -0.56
C GLY A 890 6.48 9.04 0.08
N ALA A 891 6.33 9.13 1.41
CA ALA A 891 5.60 8.23 2.30
C ALA A 891 4.29 7.62 1.79
N ASN A 892 3.93 6.50 2.41
CA ASN A 892 2.68 5.80 2.22
C ASN A 892 1.50 6.60 2.81
N VAL A 893 1.05 7.68 2.15
CA VAL A 893 -0.11 8.49 2.58
C VAL A 893 -1.49 7.95 2.10
N PRO A 894 -2.50 7.78 2.97
CA PRO A 894 -3.82 7.25 2.64
C PRO A 894 -4.71 8.22 1.84
N CYS A 895 -4.45 8.39 0.54
CA CYS A 895 -5.25 9.26 -0.34
C CYS A 895 -6.35 8.50 -1.09
N THR A 896 -7.53 9.09 -1.18
CA THR A 896 -8.68 8.54 -1.92
C THR A 896 -8.91 9.25 -3.25
N SER A 897 -8.48 10.50 -3.37
CA SER A 897 -8.65 11.30 -4.59
C SER A 897 -7.43 12.15 -4.90
N VAL A 898 -7.20 12.43 -6.18
CA VAL A 898 -6.25 13.44 -6.67
C VAL A 898 -6.95 14.33 -7.69
N LEU A 899 -6.73 15.63 -7.59
CA LEU A 899 -7.14 16.62 -8.56
C LEU A 899 -5.90 17.22 -9.19
N VAL A 900 -5.84 17.21 -10.51
CA VAL A 900 -4.71 17.71 -11.28
C VAL A 900 -5.17 18.94 -12.05
N ASP A 901 -4.57 20.08 -11.75
CA ASP A 901 -4.84 21.32 -12.48
C ASP A 901 -4.19 21.31 -13.88
N ARG A 902 -4.61 22.25 -14.72
CA ARG A 902 -4.16 22.35 -16.10
C ARG A 902 -2.65 22.62 -16.19
N ASP A 903 -2.15 23.51 -15.34
CA ASP A 903 -0.75 23.92 -15.33
C ASP A 903 0.18 22.75 -15.02
N PHE A 904 -0.14 21.98 -13.98
CA PHE A 904 0.59 20.78 -13.59
C PHE A 904 0.52 19.72 -14.69
N LEU A 905 -0.66 19.51 -15.26
CA LEU A 905 -0.85 18.60 -16.38
C LEU A 905 0.05 18.96 -17.56
N GLN A 906 0.21 20.24 -17.90
CA GLN A 906 1.02 20.67 -19.04
C GLN A 906 2.52 20.59 -18.76
N LYS A 907 2.96 20.96 -17.55
CA LYS A 907 4.38 21.09 -17.17
C LYS A 907 5.09 19.77 -16.82
N HIS A 908 4.37 18.71 -16.48
CA HIS A 908 4.96 17.45 -16.00
C HIS A 908 4.77 16.27 -16.94
N SER A 909 5.62 15.25 -16.84
CA SER A 909 5.53 14.04 -17.69
C SER A 909 4.30 13.18 -17.33
N ALA A 910 3.88 12.34 -18.27
CA ALA A 910 2.91 11.27 -18.08
C ALA A 910 3.30 10.35 -16.92
N ASN A 911 4.60 10.08 -16.73
CA ASN A 911 5.08 9.27 -15.61
C ASN A 911 4.86 9.95 -14.27
N THR A 912 5.10 11.26 -14.14
CA THR A 912 4.75 12.04 -12.95
C THR A 912 3.25 11.94 -12.64
N LEU A 913 2.40 12.07 -13.65
CA LEU A 913 0.93 11.97 -13.49
C LEU A 913 0.52 10.55 -13.06
N ARG A 914 1.08 9.52 -13.71
CA ARG A 914 0.83 8.10 -13.38
C ARG A 914 1.30 7.76 -11.96
N GLN A 915 2.36 8.40 -11.45
CA GLN A 915 2.81 8.24 -10.06
C GLN A 915 1.79 8.80 -9.07
N PHE A 916 1.21 9.98 -9.33
CA PHE A 916 0.11 10.51 -8.50
C PHE A 916 -1.10 9.58 -8.48
N ILE A 917 -1.53 9.08 -9.64
CA ILE A 917 -2.63 8.09 -9.74
C ILE A 917 -2.27 6.79 -9.02
N GLY A 918 -1.00 6.38 -9.10
CA GLY A 918 -0.43 5.27 -8.37
C GLY A 918 -0.62 5.39 -6.85
N ARG A 919 -0.58 6.62 -6.31
CA ARG A 919 -0.73 6.92 -4.88
C ARG A 919 -2.17 6.93 -4.39
N VAL A 920 -3.12 7.13 -5.29
CA VAL A 920 -4.56 7.08 -4.97
C VAL A 920 -5.05 5.63 -4.99
N ALA A 921 -6.09 5.31 -4.21
CA ALA A 921 -6.72 3.99 -4.12
C ALA A 921 -5.86 2.94 -3.40
N ARG A 922 -6.03 2.88 -2.08
CA ARG A 922 -5.41 1.85 -1.24
C ARG A 922 -6.42 0.95 -0.58
N THR A 923 -6.01 -0.30 -0.42
CA THR A 923 -6.84 -1.33 0.20
C THR A 923 -7.21 -0.94 1.62
N GLY A 924 -8.51 -1.01 1.94
CA GLY A 924 -9.03 -0.70 3.27
C GLY A 924 -9.35 0.76 3.55
N LEU A 925 -9.04 1.69 2.63
CA LEU A 925 -9.33 3.12 2.79
C LEU A 925 -10.52 3.57 1.93
N ALA A 926 -10.54 3.18 0.66
CA ALA A 926 -11.67 3.41 -0.25
C ALA A 926 -11.80 2.26 -1.24
N ASN A 927 -13.02 2.07 -1.76
CA ASN A 927 -13.34 1.00 -2.72
C ASN A 927 -12.74 1.25 -4.12
N LEU A 928 -12.46 2.51 -4.44
CA LEU A 928 -11.78 2.98 -5.64
C LEU A 928 -11.09 4.31 -5.32
N GLY A 929 -10.10 4.66 -6.12
CA GLY A 929 -9.54 6.01 -6.14
C GLY A 929 -10.15 6.86 -7.24
N VAL A 930 -10.00 8.17 -7.12
CA VAL A 930 -10.44 9.13 -8.14
C VAL A 930 -9.27 10.00 -8.56
N ALA A 931 -9.09 10.18 -9.86
CA ALA A 931 -8.16 11.14 -10.43
C ALA A 931 -8.95 12.05 -11.38
N GLN A 932 -9.22 13.29 -10.95
CA GLN A 932 -9.94 14.27 -11.77
C GLN A 932 -8.98 15.30 -12.36
N PHE A 933 -9.17 15.60 -13.64
CA PHE A 933 -8.32 16.51 -14.40
C PHE A 933 -9.11 17.75 -14.82
N GLU A 934 -8.44 18.90 -14.83
CA GLU A 934 -9.00 20.18 -15.29
C GLU A 934 -9.08 20.31 -16.81
N ASP A 935 -8.26 19.56 -17.55
CA ASP A 935 -8.19 19.59 -19.03
C ASP A 935 -8.21 18.16 -19.59
N ASP A 936 -8.87 17.95 -20.73
CA ASP A 936 -9.00 16.65 -21.41
C ASP A 936 -7.67 16.15 -22.03
N ASP A 937 -6.68 17.03 -22.18
CA ASP A 937 -5.34 16.70 -22.69
C ASP A 937 -4.62 15.63 -21.84
N PHE A 938 -5.09 15.36 -20.62
CA PHE A 938 -4.57 14.28 -19.78
C PHE A 938 -4.65 12.91 -20.44
N LEU A 939 -5.70 12.65 -21.23
CA LEU A 939 -5.92 11.34 -21.83
C LEU A 939 -4.87 11.02 -22.91
N PRO A 940 -4.66 11.85 -23.95
CA PRO A 940 -3.59 11.62 -24.91
C PRO A 940 -2.20 11.68 -24.27
N LYS A 941 -2.00 12.52 -23.23
CA LYS A 941 -0.71 12.61 -22.53
C LYS A 941 -0.38 11.34 -21.74
N MET A 942 -1.30 10.86 -20.90
CA MET A 942 -1.05 9.71 -20.04
C MET A 942 -1.16 8.37 -20.75
N CYS A 943 -2.01 8.26 -21.77
CA CYS A 943 -2.27 7.01 -22.47
C CYS A 943 -1.54 6.92 -23.82
N GLY A 944 -1.01 8.04 -24.34
CA GLY A 944 -0.24 8.12 -25.58
C GLY A 944 1.10 7.40 -25.58
N LYS A 945 1.68 7.22 -26.78
CA LYS A 945 2.93 6.50 -27.05
C LYS A 945 4.21 7.29 -26.74
N ASN A 946 4.10 8.61 -26.64
CA ASN A 946 5.23 9.53 -26.85
C ASN A 946 6.00 9.93 -25.60
N ASP A 947 5.65 9.44 -24.41
CA ASP A 947 6.33 9.91 -23.19
C ASP A 947 7.44 8.97 -22.72
N ASN A 948 8.59 9.07 -23.41
CA ASN A 948 9.86 8.46 -23.02
C ASN A 948 10.86 9.50 -22.49
N GLN A 949 10.40 10.69 -22.08
CA GLN A 949 11.27 11.81 -21.75
C GLN A 949 12.26 11.46 -20.64
N GLU A 950 11.82 10.76 -19.60
CA GLU A 950 12.68 10.30 -18.50
C GLU A 950 13.76 9.33 -19.00
N ALA A 951 13.38 8.34 -19.81
CA ALA A 951 14.33 7.35 -20.36
C ALA A 951 15.38 8.02 -21.26
N LEU A 952 14.93 8.92 -22.14
CA LEU A 952 15.81 9.68 -23.03
C LEU A 952 16.77 10.58 -22.25
N CYS A 953 16.28 11.28 -21.22
CA CYS A 953 17.08 12.12 -20.34
C CYS A 953 18.15 11.29 -19.60
N MET A 954 17.75 10.14 -19.03
CA MET A 954 18.67 9.23 -18.33
C MET A 954 19.76 8.71 -19.28
N GLU A 955 19.40 8.27 -20.48
CA GLU A 955 20.36 7.78 -21.48
C GLU A 955 21.29 8.89 -21.99
N ALA A 956 20.75 10.07 -22.31
CA ALA A 956 21.54 11.21 -22.76
C ALA A 956 22.53 11.65 -21.67
N THR A 957 22.09 11.68 -20.41
CA THR A 957 22.94 11.97 -19.24
C THR A 957 24.02 10.91 -19.06
N ALA A 958 23.69 9.62 -19.23
CA ALA A 958 24.65 8.52 -19.12
C ALA A 958 25.73 8.56 -20.19
N ILE A 959 25.35 8.83 -21.45
CA ILE A 959 26.27 8.99 -22.57
C ILE A 959 27.20 10.18 -22.32
N ASN A 960 26.66 11.31 -21.86
CA ASN A 960 27.45 12.50 -21.54
C ASN A 960 28.48 12.21 -20.43
N ILE A 961 28.06 11.55 -19.35
CA ILE A 961 28.94 11.14 -18.25
C ILE A 961 30.03 10.18 -18.74
N GLN A 962 29.69 9.15 -19.52
CA GLN A 962 30.69 8.21 -20.06
C GLN A 962 31.71 8.91 -20.96
N LYS A 963 31.27 9.88 -21.77
CA LYS A 963 32.17 10.71 -22.59
C LYS A 963 33.12 11.52 -21.73
N MET A 964 32.61 12.17 -20.67
CA MET A 964 33.45 12.92 -19.73
C MET A 964 34.50 12.03 -19.05
N ILE A 965 34.13 10.80 -18.67
CA ILE A 965 35.09 9.81 -18.12
C ILE A 965 36.15 9.43 -19.15
N ALA A 966 35.74 9.17 -20.40
CA ALA A 966 36.66 8.82 -21.48
C ALA A 966 37.63 9.97 -21.81
N ASP A 967 37.17 11.22 -21.67
CA ASP A 967 37.97 12.44 -21.87
C ASP A 967 38.84 12.78 -20.64
N GLY A 968 38.81 11.98 -19.57
CA GLY A 968 39.67 12.09 -18.39
C GLY A 968 39.18 13.06 -17.31
N ALA A 969 37.90 13.46 -17.32
CA ALA A 969 37.33 14.30 -16.27
C ALA A 969 37.13 13.50 -14.95
N GLU A 970 37.58 14.05 -13.83
CA GLU A 970 37.22 13.55 -12.50
C GLU A 970 35.80 14.01 -12.16
N ILE A 971 34.86 13.06 -12.14
CA ILE A 971 33.44 13.36 -11.88
C ILE A 971 33.17 13.56 -10.37
N GLY A 972 34.00 12.96 -9.51
CA GLY A 972 33.85 13.01 -8.05
C GLY A 972 34.31 14.30 -7.36
N SER A 973 34.95 15.23 -8.09
CA SER A 973 35.46 16.51 -7.57
C SER A 973 34.57 17.72 -7.87
N LEU A 974 33.38 17.50 -8.48
CA LEU A 974 32.37 18.52 -8.75
C LEU A 974 31.31 18.59 -7.65
#